data_AF-A0A8S1FA61-F1
#
_entry.id   AF-A0A8S1FA61-F1
#
_cell.length_a   1.000
_cell.length_b   1.000
_cell.length_c   1.000
_cell.angle_alpha   90.00
_cell.angle_beta   90.00
_cell.angle_gamma   90.00
#
_symmetry.space_group_name_H-M   'P 1'
#
loop_
_entity.id
_entity.type
_entity.pdbx_description
1 polymer ?
#
loop_
_entity_poly.entity_id
_entity_poly.type
_entity_poly.pdbx_seq_one_letter_code
_entity_poly.pdbx_strand_id
1 'polypeptide(L)'
;MMQSYDYDSDESQAMSDEQGASSSTNCTFPRSSPSSSILFNPHPHVVKIIKTNTGFGFNVKGQVSEGGQLRSLNGKLYAPLQHVSAVLHKGAADVAGLRKGDRILEVNGTSVEGSTHRKVVDLIKSGGDTLTMIVISVNDADADRYDYCEESSITYANDYSESRSLPISVPSYNTINDGIERFVVFNIHMAGRHLGSRRYSEFVELHNMLKKHFYDFCFPPLPGKWPFKLSDQQLDARRRGLEQYLEKICSVRVIAESDIVQHFLMDCDPMCEVEIRALFPDGVPMSIRTRRSVSASLFFSLIQRKLQMSREVSSAIAIFEVLDTSFERKVMDSESVHDIYTHNYSSASSSCLVLRKFIFDTERERALCRRDVHFKHFCYRQALADIKHGKVVSNKKNYQLKALQNEENMDQLLEVARAMEGYNQVTFPPAIFAHRNRRETVETSLLIDWARVVDFRVCEDGASFSFDYEKDVETRKLKTIYLETPFAEYMAECFAEVQFEYQMMKYQVETQPLPYATIVLHCFKYPAKGVLGLLIGNKKDSMITVTGCVPICHESTPLAPSLELATTIVHAKHGNSLVGVYFSNPGCRDPSLNPYATRLADRISVVTNSPAILIEVMNERLASECYEDRLIPFEKDGDTWKPAKNIFNGSNILEGLQAVINAKLYRDLIDFENHLDNPENDFYNTILGKKILQVSEFRA
;
A
#
# COMPACT_ATOMS: atom_id res chain seq x y z
N MET A 1 -22.28 56.74 17.39
CA MET A 1 -21.05 56.86 16.58
C MET A 1 -21.03 55.62 15.69
N MET A 2 -21.67 55.65 14.52
CA MET A 2 -21.10 56.04 13.21
C MET A 2 -19.76 55.33 12.96
N GLN A 3 -19.55 54.54 11.91
CA GLN A 3 -20.38 54.29 10.73
C GLN A 3 -19.81 53.09 9.96
N SER A 4 -20.68 52.14 9.60
CA SER A 4 -20.48 51.19 8.49
C SER A 4 -21.80 51.17 7.71
N TYR A 5 -21.72 51.48 6.42
CA TYR A 5 -22.77 51.45 5.40
C TYR A 5 -22.01 51.29 4.07
N ASP A 6 -22.49 50.69 3.00
CA ASP A 6 -23.57 49.74 2.68
C ASP A 6 -23.45 49.51 1.15
N TYR A 7 -24.16 48.48 0.67
CA TYR A 7 -24.69 48.18 -0.68
C TYR A 7 -24.28 46.76 -1.13
N ASP A 8 -25.12 45.71 -0.99
CA ASP A 8 -26.46 45.44 -1.58
C ASP A 8 -26.48 45.62 -3.12
N SER A 9 -27.04 44.74 -3.95
CA SER A 9 -27.94 43.60 -3.75
C SER A 9 -28.22 42.89 -5.10
N ASP A 10 -28.71 41.64 -5.00
CA ASP A 10 -29.77 40.98 -5.81
C ASP A 10 -29.53 40.61 -7.30
N GLU A 11 -30.10 39.56 -7.90
CA GLU A 11 -30.89 38.36 -7.53
C GLU A 11 -30.96 37.53 -8.85
N SER A 12 -30.67 36.23 -8.88
CA SER A 12 -31.60 35.09 -8.84
C SER A 12 -31.96 34.41 -10.18
N GLN A 13 -31.78 33.08 -10.18
CA GLN A 13 -32.64 31.99 -10.69
C GLN A 13 -32.80 31.64 -12.20
N ALA A 14 -32.20 30.49 -12.54
CA ALA A 14 -32.78 29.20 -13.00
C ALA A 14 -33.71 29.08 -14.24
N MET A 15 -33.36 28.12 -15.11
CA MET A 15 -34.09 26.90 -15.51
C MET A 15 -34.26 26.59 -17.02
N SER A 16 -33.99 25.32 -17.37
CA SER A 16 -34.57 24.42 -18.41
C SER A 16 -34.30 24.58 -19.93
N ASP A 17 -33.62 23.54 -20.46
CA ASP A 17 -33.93 22.60 -21.57
C ASP A 17 -34.34 23.01 -23.01
N GLU A 18 -33.63 22.32 -23.92
CA GLU A 18 -34.01 21.69 -25.21
C GLU A 18 -34.06 22.43 -26.57
N GLN A 19 -33.27 21.83 -27.49
CA GLN A 19 -33.48 21.54 -28.93
C GLN A 19 -33.50 22.66 -30.00
N GLY A 20 -32.73 22.43 -31.08
CA GLY A 20 -33.22 22.69 -32.44
C GLY A 20 -32.39 23.57 -33.39
N ALA A 21 -31.62 22.92 -34.26
CA ALA A 21 -31.44 23.18 -35.71
C ALA A 21 -30.94 24.54 -36.28
N SER A 22 -29.86 24.38 -37.06
CA SER A 22 -29.40 25.11 -38.26
C SER A 22 -30.30 26.20 -38.90
N SER A 23 -29.69 27.33 -39.27
CA SER A 23 -29.66 27.80 -40.67
C SER A 23 -28.78 29.04 -40.87
N SER A 24 -28.10 29.03 -42.00
CA SER A 24 -27.24 30.05 -42.58
C SER A 24 -28.03 31.15 -43.29
N THR A 25 -27.64 32.43 -43.13
CA THR A 25 -27.84 33.44 -44.19
C THR A 25 -26.79 34.55 -44.13
N ASN A 26 -26.12 34.75 -45.27
CA ASN A 26 -25.22 35.85 -45.61
C ASN A 26 -25.90 37.23 -45.55
N CYS A 27 -25.12 38.30 -45.35
CA CYS A 27 -25.04 39.47 -46.26
C CYS A 27 -24.01 40.53 -45.81
N THR A 28 -22.91 40.60 -46.58
CA THR A 28 -22.19 41.77 -47.16
C THR A 28 -22.28 43.18 -46.56
N PHE A 29 -21.09 43.81 -46.41
CA PHE A 29 -20.86 45.27 -46.46
C PHE A 29 -19.54 45.60 -47.20
N PRO A 30 -19.35 46.82 -47.74
CA PRO A 30 -18.71 47.06 -49.04
C PRO A 30 -17.21 47.38 -48.99
N ARG A 31 -16.61 47.25 -50.18
CA ARG A 31 -15.22 47.43 -50.57
C ARG A 31 -14.85 48.91 -50.67
N SER A 32 -13.78 49.33 -49.99
CA SER A 32 -13.06 50.60 -50.22
C SER A 32 -11.70 50.36 -50.89
N SER A 33 -11.31 51.30 -51.74
CA SER A 33 -10.18 51.29 -52.69
C SER A 33 -8.79 51.36 -52.00
N PRO A 34 -7.68 51.05 -52.70
CA PRO A 34 -6.43 50.61 -52.10
C PRO A 34 -5.56 51.77 -51.61
N SER A 35 -5.12 51.73 -50.34
CA SER A 35 -3.96 52.48 -49.86
C SER A 35 -2.69 51.81 -50.37
N SER A 36 -1.80 52.59 -50.98
CA SER A 36 -0.46 52.19 -51.44
C SER A 36 0.27 51.31 -50.42
N SER A 37 0.45 50.03 -50.76
CA SER A 37 1.26 49.12 -49.96
C SER A 37 2.72 49.54 -50.01
N ILE A 38 3.31 49.79 -48.84
CA ILE A 38 4.76 49.97 -48.68
C ILE A 38 5.42 48.70 -49.24
N LEU A 39 6.23 48.85 -50.29
CA LEU A 39 6.84 47.74 -51.02
C LEU A 39 7.83 46.98 -50.11
N PHE A 40 7.56 45.68 -49.91
CA PHE A 40 8.50 44.76 -49.29
C PHE A 40 9.83 44.74 -50.06
N ASN A 41 10.94 45.00 -49.38
CA ASN A 41 12.28 44.92 -49.98
C ASN A 41 13.19 43.98 -49.17
N PRO A 42 13.45 42.75 -49.66
CA PRO A 42 14.27 41.76 -48.96
C PRO A 42 15.77 42.08 -48.98
N HIS A 43 16.19 43.14 -49.70
CA HIS A 43 17.58 43.57 -49.77
C HIS A 43 17.85 44.78 -48.86
N PRO A 44 19.10 44.97 -48.40
CA PRO A 44 19.48 46.16 -47.65
C PRO A 44 19.11 47.43 -48.41
N HIS A 45 18.35 48.31 -47.78
CA HIS A 45 17.91 49.57 -48.37
C HIS A 45 17.93 50.71 -47.35
N VAL A 46 18.09 51.92 -47.86
CA VAL A 46 18.23 53.12 -47.05
C VAL A 46 16.86 53.72 -46.74
N VAL A 47 16.63 53.99 -45.46
CA VAL A 47 15.46 54.71 -44.96
C VAL A 47 15.95 56.00 -44.30
N LYS A 48 15.43 57.15 -44.76
CA LYS A 48 15.76 58.47 -44.21
C LYS A 48 14.53 59.08 -43.55
N ILE A 49 14.60 59.26 -42.24
CA ILE A 49 13.50 59.73 -41.40
C ILE A 49 13.83 61.12 -40.87
N ILE A 50 12.91 62.07 -41.05
CA ILE A 50 13.01 63.41 -40.47
C ILE A 50 12.09 63.45 -39.25
N LYS A 51 12.64 63.85 -38.10
CA LYS A 51 11.93 63.87 -36.83
C LYS A 51 10.77 64.86 -36.87
N THR A 52 9.59 64.43 -36.44
CA THR A 52 8.41 65.29 -36.27
C THR A 52 8.25 65.70 -34.81
N ASN A 53 7.23 66.50 -34.52
CA ASN A 53 6.81 66.82 -33.14
C ASN A 53 6.47 65.58 -32.29
N THR A 54 6.19 64.43 -32.92
CA THR A 54 5.95 63.13 -32.28
C THR A 54 7.19 62.22 -32.24
N GLY A 55 8.37 62.75 -32.60
CA GLY A 55 9.63 62.00 -32.68
C GLY A 55 9.84 61.33 -34.04
N PHE A 56 10.59 60.22 -34.07
CA PHE A 56 10.80 59.45 -35.31
C PHE A 56 9.65 58.47 -35.60
N GLY A 57 8.74 58.22 -34.65
CA GLY A 57 7.54 57.44 -34.87
C GLY A 57 7.75 55.92 -35.01
N PHE A 58 8.79 55.34 -34.40
CA PHE A 58 9.00 53.89 -34.35
C PHE A 58 9.68 53.44 -33.06
N ASN A 59 9.56 52.14 -32.74
CA ASN A 59 10.21 51.50 -31.58
C ASN A 59 11.25 50.47 -32.04
N VAL A 60 12.33 50.33 -31.26
CA VAL A 60 13.39 49.33 -31.48
C VAL A 60 13.35 48.30 -30.36
N LYS A 61 13.47 47.00 -30.70
CA LYS A 61 13.64 45.88 -29.76
C LYS A 61 14.75 44.94 -30.21
N GLY A 62 15.30 44.18 -29.26
CA GLY A 62 16.24 43.10 -29.52
C GLY A 62 17.16 42.82 -28.33
N GLN A 63 17.18 41.57 -27.85
CA GLN A 63 18.07 41.14 -26.78
C GLN A 63 19.33 40.53 -27.40
N VAL A 64 20.31 41.38 -27.70
CA VAL A 64 21.58 40.99 -28.30
C VAL A 64 22.70 41.17 -27.27
N SER A 65 23.33 40.07 -26.87
CA SER A 65 24.66 40.09 -26.26
C SER A 65 25.71 40.30 -27.34
N GLU A 66 26.69 41.15 -27.08
CA GLU A 66 27.77 41.47 -28.01
C GLU A 66 28.47 40.17 -28.44
N GLY A 67 28.59 39.91 -29.76
CA GLY A 67 29.23 38.70 -30.30
C GLY A 67 28.38 37.41 -30.32
N GLY A 68 27.04 37.50 -30.31
CA GLY A 68 26.16 36.31 -30.44
C GLY A 68 26.24 35.57 -31.79
N GLN A 69 25.68 34.35 -31.84
CA GLN A 69 25.72 33.45 -33.01
C GLN A 69 25.10 34.09 -34.28
N LEU A 70 25.71 33.86 -35.44
CA LEU A 70 25.22 34.33 -36.74
C LEU A 70 23.81 33.79 -37.03
N ARG A 71 22.92 34.64 -37.53
CA ARG A 71 21.56 34.28 -37.94
C ARG A 71 21.39 34.46 -39.45
N SER A 72 20.71 33.51 -40.08
CA SER A 72 20.34 33.64 -41.49
C SER A 72 19.15 34.60 -41.61
N LEU A 73 19.30 35.65 -42.42
CA LEU A 73 18.26 36.60 -42.80
C LEU A 73 18.23 36.66 -44.34
N ASN A 74 17.10 36.28 -44.94
CA ASN A 74 16.94 36.22 -46.40
C ASN A 74 18.08 35.44 -47.12
N GLY A 75 18.56 34.35 -46.52
CA GLY A 75 19.58 33.48 -47.11
C GLY A 75 21.04 33.92 -46.90
N LYS A 76 21.28 35.02 -46.17
CA LYS A 76 22.62 35.50 -45.81
C LYS A 76 22.80 35.56 -44.29
N LEU A 77 23.99 35.20 -43.81
CA LEU A 77 24.31 35.22 -42.39
C LEU A 77 24.70 36.64 -41.94
N TYR A 78 24.09 37.10 -40.85
CA TYR A 78 24.40 38.36 -40.18
C TYR A 78 24.67 38.11 -38.70
N ALA A 79 25.47 38.97 -38.06
CA ALA A 79 25.52 38.98 -36.60
C ALA A 79 24.15 39.42 -36.03
N PRO A 80 23.83 39.14 -34.76
CA PRO A 80 22.50 39.47 -34.24
C PRO A 80 22.17 40.97 -34.37
N LEU A 81 21.00 41.27 -34.93
CA LEU A 81 20.55 42.64 -35.22
C LEU A 81 19.38 43.05 -34.32
N GLN A 82 19.29 44.35 -34.06
CA GLN A 82 18.08 44.97 -33.51
C GLN A 82 17.00 45.08 -34.60
N HIS A 83 15.73 45.14 -34.19
CA HIS A 83 14.60 45.24 -35.13
C HIS A 83 13.59 46.31 -34.73
N VAL A 84 12.80 46.74 -35.71
CA VAL A 84 11.70 47.68 -35.52
C VAL A 84 10.48 46.91 -34.99
N SER A 85 10.07 47.16 -33.75
CA SER A 85 8.94 46.45 -33.12
C SER A 85 7.59 47.11 -33.39
N ALA A 86 7.57 48.42 -33.65
CA ALA A 86 6.35 49.15 -33.97
C ALA A 86 6.68 50.38 -34.81
N VAL A 87 5.78 50.72 -35.71
CA VAL A 87 5.81 51.95 -36.51
C VAL A 87 4.47 52.65 -36.32
N LEU A 88 4.51 53.94 -35.98
CA LEU A 88 3.32 54.76 -35.79
C LEU A 88 2.67 55.02 -37.15
N HIS A 89 1.41 54.59 -37.32
CA HIS A 89 0.67 54.80 -38.57
C HIS A 89 0.60 56.30 -38.94
N LYS A 90 0.95 56.63 -40.18
CA LYS A 90 1.13 58.00 -40.71
C LYS A 90 2.18 58.84 -39.97
N GLY A 91 3.05 58.22 -39.16
CA GLY A 91 4.18 58.86 -38.50
C GLY A 91 5.39 59.04 -39.43
N ALA A 92 6.43 59.73 -38.93
CA ALA A 92 7.63 60.03 -39.71
C ALA A 92 8.30 58.78 -40.31
N ALA A 93 8.40 57.69 -39.53
CA ALA A 93 8.93 56.41 -39.98
C ALA A 93 8.07 55.71 -41.03
N ASP A 94 6.73 55.74 -40.89
CA ASP A 94 5.78 55.14 -41.84
C ASP A 94 5.86 55.83 -43.21
N VAL A 95 5.91 57.16 -43.21
CA VAL A 95 6.08 57.99 -44.43
C VAL A 95 7.44 57.76 -45.09
N ALA A 96 8.48 57.48 -44.29
CA ALA A 96 9.81 57.16 -44.80
C ALA A 96 9.94 55.72 -45.32
N GLY A 97 8.89 54.89 -45.19
CA GLY A 97 8.87 53.51 -45.67
C GLY A 97 9.46 52.48 -44.71
N LEU A 98 9.66 52.83 -43.43
CA LEU A 98 10.09 51.87 -42.40
C LEU A 98 8.92 50.95 -42.03
N ARG A 99 9.17 49.64 -41.96
CA ARG A 99 8.16 48.64 -41.62
C ARG A 99 8.42 48.00 -40.27
N LYS A 100 7.34 47.58 -39.63
CA LYS A 100 7.42 46.66 -38.48
C LYS A 100 8.16 45.39 -38.92
N GLY A 101 9.11 44.94 -38.11
CA GLY A 101 9.95 43.78 -38.38
C GLY A 101 11.28 44.08 -39.10
N ASP A 102 11.47 45.28 -39.66
CA ASP A 102 12.72 45.64 -40.34
C ASP A 102 13.94 45.43 -39.43
N ARG A 103 14.99 44.81 -39.97
CA ARG A 103 16.26 44.57 -39.26
C ARG A 103 17.24 45.70 -39.54
N ILE A 104 17.78 46.29 -38.48
CA ILE A 104 18.66 47.46 -38.58
C ILE A 104 20.10 46.98 -38.76
N LEU A 105 20.69 47.28 -39.91
CA LEU A 105 22.09 46.99 -40.23
C LEU A 105 23.01 48.16 -39.86
N GLU A 106 22.57 49.38 -40.17
CA GLU A 106 23.34 50.60 -39.93
C GLU A 106 22.46 51.74 -39.43
N VAL A 107 23.02 52.58 -38.55
CA VAL A 107 22.44 53.82 -38.07
C VAL A 107 23.43 54.95 -38.31
N ASN A 108 23.02 55.98 -39.06
CA ASN A 108 23.82 57.16 -39.40
C ASN A 108 25.22 56.83 -39.94
N GLY A 109 25.32 55.80 -40.79
CA GLY A 109 26.58 55.34 -41.41
C GLY A 109 27.46 54.48 -40.50
N THR A 110 26.98 54.09 -39.32
CA THR A 110 27.67 53.16 -38.42
C THR A 110 26.96 51.82 -38.40
N SER A 111 27.69 50.73 -38.69
CA SER A 111 27.18 49.37 -38.58
C SER A 111 26.83 49.00 -37.13
N VAL A 112 25.66 48.39 -36.96
CA VAL A 112 25.12 47.94 -35.66
C VAL A 112 25.01 46.42 -35.56
N GLU A 113 25.66 45.69 -36.47
CA GLU A 113 25.75 44.23 -36.41
C GLU A 113 26.35 43.76 -35.07
N GLY A 114 25.63 42.89 -34.35
CA GLY A 114 26.05 42.39 -33.04
C GLY A 114 26.05 43.42 -31.90
N SER A 115 25.57 44.64 -32.15
CA SER A 115 25.55 45.71 -31.14
C SER A 115 24.40 45.54 -30.14
N THR A 116 24.65 45.94 -28.89
CA THR A 116 23.64 45.92 -27.83
C THR A 116 22.52 46.93 -28.10
N HIS A 117 21.33 46.68 -27.54
CA HIS A 117 20.17 47.57 -27.66
C HIS A 117 20.53 49.02 -27.29
N ARG A 118 21.26 49.21 -26.19
CA ARG A 118 21.69 50.53 -25.70
C ARG A 118 22.51 51.28 -26.75
N LYS A 119 23.52 50.63 -27.36
CA LYS A 119 24.39 51.24 -28.37
C LYS A 119 23.61 51.71 -29.60
N VAL A 120 22.63 50.91 -30.07
CA VAL A 120 21.77 51.28 -31.20
C VAL A 120 20.90 52.49 -30.88
N VAL A 121 20.29 52.51 -29.69
CA VAL A 121 19.48 53.66 -29.23
C VAL A 121 20.32 54.93 -29.09
N ASP A 122 21.54 54.82 -28.57
CA ASP A 122 22.45 55.97 -28.41
C ASP A 122 22.83 56.57 -29.78
N LEU A 123 23.11 55.75 -30.79
CA LEU A 123 23.39 56.19 -32.17
C LEU A 123 22.18 56.87 -32.85
N ILE A 124 20.96 56.41 -32.55
CA ILE A 124 19.73 57.04 -33.04
C ILE A 124 19.56 58.43 -32.41
N LYS A 125 19.82 58.54 -31.10
CA LYS A 125 19.68 59.80 -30.35
C LYS A 125 20.74 60.84 -30.70
N SER A 126 21.97 60.42 -31.02
CA SER A 126 23.05 61.34 -31.38
C SER A 126 22.88 62.00 -32.76
N GLY A 127 21.98 61.49 -33.60
CA GLY A 127 21.73 62.00 -34.97
C GLY A 127 20.88 63.28 -35.08
N GLY A 128 20.37 63.83 -33.97
CA GLY A 128 19.55 65.04 -33.99
C GLY A 128 18.17 64.84 -34.63
N ASP A 129 17.81 65.68 -35.60
CA ASP A 129 16.48 65.67 -36.24
C ASP A 129 16.41 64.87 -37.56
N THR A 130 17.54 64.34 -38.04
CA THR A 130 17.59 63.49 -39.25
C THR A 130 18.23 62.15 -38.91
N LEU A 131 17.55 61.07 -39.25
CA LEU A 131 18.01 59.70 -39.04
C LEU A 131 18.12 58.98 -40.38
N THR A 132 19.30 58.44 -40.68
CA THR A 132 19.51 57.58 -41.85
C THR A 132 19.80 56.16 -41.37
N MET A 133 19.05 55.17 -41.83
CA MET A 133 19.26 53.76 -41.49
C MET A 133 19.39 52.91 -42.74
N ILE A 134 20.20 51.85 -42.66
CA ILE A 134 20.14 50.73 -43.62
C ILE A 134 19.38 49.61 -42.93
N VAL A 135 18.28 49.17 -43.55
CA VAL A 135 17.43 48.10 -43.03
C VAL A 135 17.22 46.99 -44.05
N ILE A 136 16.90 45.80 -43.57
CA ILE A 136 16.41 44.68 -44.40
C ILE A 136 14.98 44.36 -43.95
N SER A 137 14.04 44.37 -44.89
CA SER A 137 12.69 43.89 -44.59
C SER A 137 12.65 42.38 -44.55
N VAL A 138 11.92 41.88 -43.56
CA VAL A 138 11.56 40.47 -43.43
C VAL A 138 10.11 40.29 -43.86
N ASN A 139 9.75 39.08 -44.29
CA ASN A 139 8.36 38.77 -44.65
C ASN A 139 7.43 39.01 -43.45
N ASP A 140 6.15 39.30 -43.69
CA ASP A 140 5.20 39.62 -42.62
C ASP A 140 5.11 38.48 -41.56
N ALA A 141 5.22 37.23 -42.00
CA ALA A 141 5.31 36.05 -41.13
C ALA A 141 6.57 36.04 -40.21
N ASP A 142 7.67 36.64 -40.66
CA ASP A 142 8.91 36.77 -39.88
C ASP A 142 8.97 38.07 -39.07
N ALA A 143 8.20 39.09 -39.46
CA ALA A 143 8.02 40.34 -38.72
C ALA A 143 7.24 40.10 -37.42
N ASP A 144 6.21 39.27 -37.46
CA ASP A 144 5.37 38.94 -36.30
C ASP A 144 5.96 37.85 -35.39
N ARG A 145 6.92 37.05 -35.88
CA ARG A 145 7.66 36.03 -35.11
C ARG A 145 8.46 36.56 -33.91
N TYR A 146 8.71 37.87 -33.84
CA TYR A 146 9.64 38.45 -32.85
C TYR A 146 8.98 39.42 -31.86
N ASP A 147 7.71 39.78 -32.05
CA ASP A 147 6.94 40.51 -31.04
C ASP A 147 6.33 39.59 -29.97
N TYR A 148 6.22 38.29 -30.28
CA TYR A 148 5.81 37.23 -29.38
C TYR A 148 7.03 36.42 -28.95
N CYS A 149 7.67 36.82 -27.84
CA CYS A 149 8.20 35.79 -26.96
C CYS A 149 6.97 35.21 -26.28
N GLU A 150 6.69 33.93 -26.58
CA GLU A 150 5.51 33.14 -26.20
C GLU A 150 4.27 33.32 -27.10
N GLU A 151 3.70 32.19 -27.51
CA GLU A 151 2.51 32.00 -28.37
C GLU A 151 2.66 32.27 -29.87
N SER A 152 3.61 31.57 -30.49
CA SER A 152 3.32 31.10 -31.85
C SER A 152 2.24 30.02 -31.77
N SER A 153 1.27 30.11 -32.67
CA SER A 153 0.47 28.98 -33.17
C SER A 153 1.42 27.98 -33.86
N ILE A 154 2.31 27.40 -33.07
CA ILE A 154 2.89 26.10 -33.35
C ILE A 154 1.66 25.19 -33.27
N THR A 155 1.38 24.44 -34.32
CA THR A 155 0.77 23.13 -34.08
C THR A 155 1.78 22.38 -33.23
N TYR A 156 1.74 22.61 -31.91
CA TYR A 156 2.58 21.89 -30.98
C TYR A 156 2.35 20.41 -31.29
N ALA A 157 3.43 19.62 -31.29
CA ALA A 157 3.24 18.19 -31.46
C ALA A 157 2.28 17.64 -30.38
N ASN A 158 2.25 18.32 -29.22
CA ASN A 158 1.42 18.00 -28.07
C ASN A 158 0.76 19.26 -27.49
N ASP A 159 -0.45 19.16 -26.96
CA ASP A 159 -1.07 20.24 -26.20
C ASP A 159 -0.42 20.38 -24.82
N TYR A 160 0.26 21.51 -24.58
CA TYR A 160 0.90 21.83 -23.30
C TYR A 160 0.07 22.77 -22.41
N SER A 161 -1.11 23.20 -22.88
CA SER A 161 -1.98 24.15 -22.16
C SER A 161 -2.64 23.51 -20.93
N GLU A 162 -2.81 22.20 -20.95
CA GLU A 162 -3.34 21.44 -19.83
C GLU A 162 -2.35 21.36 -18.67
N SER A 163 -2.66 22.11 -17.62
CA SER A 163 -1.90 22.09 -16.37
C SER A 163 -2.65 21.36 -15.25
N ARG A 164 -1.89 20.66 -14.40
CA ARG A 164 -2.40 20.02 -13.17
C ARG A 164 -1.45 20.30 -12.01
N SER A 165 -2.00 20.50 -10.82
CA SER A 165 -1.17 20.54 -9.61
C SER A 165 -0.92 19.12 -9.12
N LEU A 166 0.31 18.62 -9.29
CA LEU A 166 0.76 17.38 -8.64
C LEU A 166 1.58 17.73 -7.39
N PRO A 167 1.27 17.17 -6.21
CA PRO A 167 1.99 17.44 -4.96
C PRO A 167 3.32 16.66 -4.90
N ILE A 168 4.21 16.91 -5.86
CA ILE A 168 5.56 16.33 -5.90
C ILE A 168 6.50 17.12 -4.99
N SER A 169 7.39 16.43 -4.28
CA SER A 169 8.40 17.05 -3.42
C SER A 169 9.68 16.22 -3.37
N VAL A 170 10.77 16.87 -2.97
CA VAL A 170 12.08 16.25 -2.71
C VAL A 170 12.51 16.65 -1.30
N PRO A 171 11.89 16.10 -0.24
CA PRO A 171 12.04 16.60 1.12
C PRO A 171 13.44 16.37 1.71
N SER A 172 14.20 15.39 1.21
CA SER A 172 15.47 14.98 1.79
C SER A 172 16.43 14.37 0.76
N TYR A 173 17.68 14.18 1.17
CA TYR A 173 18.72 13.48 0.42
C TYR A 173 19.54 12.59 1.35
N ASN A 174 20.03 11.46 0.84
CA ASN A 174 20.84 10.50 1.58
C ASN A 174 22.13 10.21 0.83
N THR A 175 23.19 9.81 1.55
CA THR A 175 24.41 9.26 0.91
C THR A 175 24.33 7.75 0.93
N ILE A 176 24.31 7.13 -0.25
CA ILE A 176 24.34 5.69 -0.43
C ILE A 176 25.79 5.24 -0.64
N ASN A 177 26.12 4.07 -0.09
CA ASN A 177 27.37 3.37 -0.35
C ASN A 177 27.03 2.01 -0.96
N ASP A 178 27.25 1.84 -2.26
CA ASP A 178 26.96 0.60 -2.98
C ASP A 178 28.11 -0.43 -2.89
N GLY A 179 29.14 -0.12 -2.10
CA GLY A 179 30.36 -0.93 -1.96
C GLY A 179 31.49 -0.53 -2.92
N ILE A 180 31.17 0.19 -4.00
CA ILE A 180 32.12 0.67 -5.02
C ILE A 180 32.32 2.18 -4.88
N GLU A 181 31.24 2.94 -4.74
CA GLU A 181 31.26 4.40 -4.66
C GLU A 181 30.26 4.92 -3.62
N ARG A 182 30.58 6.09 -3.05
CA ARG A 182 29.64 6.86 -2.23
C ARG A 182 29.05 7.99 -3.05
N PHE A 183 27.73 7.96 -3.24
CA PHE A 183 27.02 8.99 -4.00
C PHE A 183 25.78 9.47 -3.24
N VAL A 184 25.34 10.70 -3.59
CA VAL A 184 24.15 11.33 -3.00
C VAL A 184 22.94 11.03 -3.88
N VAL A 185 21.86 10.58 -3.23
CA VAL A 185 20.54 10.43 -3.82
C VAL A 185 19.55 11.39 -3.17
N PHE A 186 18.55 11.79 -3.93
CA PHE A 186 17.48 12.70 -3.55
C PHE A 186 16.18 11.90 -3.46
N ASN A 187 15.51 11.98 -2.32
CA ASN A 187 14.31 11.18 -2.03
C ASN A 187 13.10 11.90 -2.62
N ILE A 188 12.42 11.29 -3.58
CA ILE A 188 11.29 11.87 -4.30
C ILE A 188 9.99 11.37 -3.67
N HIS A 189 9.10 12.30 -3.36
CA HIS A 189 7.79 12.02 -2.77
C HIS A 189 6.67 12.57 -3.64
N MET A 190 5.54 11.86 -3.69
CA MET A 190 4.29 12.31 -4.31
C MET A 190 3.18 12.26 -3.28
N ALA A 191 2.50 13.37 -3.04
CA ALA A 191 1.49 13.49 -1.99
C ALA A 191 1.99 12.99 -0.62
N GLY A 192 3.27 13.25 -0.32
CA GLY A 192 3.94 12.80 0.90
C GLY A 192 4.41 11.34 0.91
N ARG A 193 4.09 10.53 -0.11
CA ARG A 193 4.48 9.12 -0.23
C ARG A 193 5.85 8.98 -0.89
N HIS A 194 6.75 8.23 -0.29
CA HIS A 194 8.12 8.06 -0.81
C HIS A 194 8.11 7.15 -2.05
N LEU A 195 8.30 7.73 -3.24
CA LEU A 195 8.34 7.01 -4.52
C LEU A 195 9.65 6.23 -4.68
N GLY A 196 10.77 6.89 -4.40
CA GLY A 196 12.10 6.32 -4.54
C GLY A 196 13.18 7.40 -4.43
N SER A 197 14.43 6.98 -4.61
CA SER A 197 15.59 7.86 -4.49
C SER A 197 16.37 7.92 -5.80
N ARG A 198 16.77 9.13 -6.23
CA ARG A 198 17.47 9.35 -7.50
C ARG A 198 18.78 10.11 -7.32
N ARG A 199 19.85 9.69 -7.98
CA ARG A 199 21.10 10.47 -8.06
C ARG A 199 20.95 11.60 -9.07
N TYR A 200 21.70 12.70 -8.86
CA TYR A 200 21.61 13.88 -9.73
C TYR A 200 21.85 13.58 -11.23
N SER A 201 22.70 12.61 -11.57
CA SER A 201 22.92 12.24 -12.98
C SER A 201 21.67 11.68 -13.65
N GLU A 202 20.79 10.98 -12.93
CA GLU A 202 19.52 10.50 -13.48
C GLU A 202 18.57 11.66 -13.81
N PHE A 203 18.59 12.75 -13.04
CA PHE A 203 17.83 13.97 -13.39
C PHE A 203 18.35 14.64 -14.67
N VAL A 204 19.67 14.57 -14.91
CA VAL A 204 20.28 15.08 -16.14
C VAL A 204 19.87 14.22 -17.33
N GLU A 205 19.87 12.90 -17.16
CA GLU A 205 19.39 11.95 -18.17
C GLU A 205 17.90 12.20 -18.49
N LEU A 206 17.06 12.33 -17.47
CA LEU A 206 15.65 12.73 -17.61
C LEU A 206 15.51 14.01 -18.43
N HIS A 207 16.22 15.08 -18.04
CA HIS A 207 16.14 16.37 -18.71
C HIS A 207 16.54 16.29 -20.20
N ASN A 208 17.55 15.50 -20.52
CA ASN A 208 17.99 15.30 -21.90
C ASN A 208 16.99 14.48 -22.72
N MET A 209 16.40 13.43 -22.14
CA MET A 209 15.35 12.64 -22.79
C MET A 209 14.11 13.49 -23.06
N LEU A 210 13.69 14.30 -22.08
CA LEU A 210 12.55 15.21 -22.21
C LEU A 210 12.79 16.27 -23.29
N LYS A 211 13.98 16.90 -23.32
CA LYS A 211 14.35 17.85 -24.39
C LYS A 211 14.37 17.24 -25.77
N LYS A 212 14.72 15.96 -25.89
CA LYS A 212 14.71 15.25 -27.16
C LYS A 212 13.29 14.92 -27.61
N HIS A 213 12.41 14.54 -26.68
CA HIS A 213 11.04 14.13 -26.96
C HIS A 213 10.10 15.33 -27.18
N PHE A 214 10.16 16.34 -26.31
CA PHE A 214 9.36 17.56 -26.34
C PHE A 214 10.25 18.74 -26.78
N TYR A 215 10.81 18.65 -27.98
CA TYR A 215 11.80 19.61 -28.51
C TYR A 215 11.25 21.03 -28.69
N ASP A 216 9.92 21.16 -28.78
CA ASP A 216 9.16 22.41 -28.88
C ASP A 216 8.74 22.98 -27.53
N PHE A 217 8.99 22.27 -26.42
CA PHE A 217 8.70 22.74 -25.06
C PHE A 217 9.89 23.47 -24.43
N CYS A 218 9.62 24.64 -23.83
CA CYS A 218 10.61 25.44 -23.12
C CYS A 218 10.83 24.92 -21.69
N PHE A 219 11.74 23.96 -21.52
CA PHE A 219 12.02 23.37 -20.21
C PHE A 219 12.64 24.37 -19.21
N PRO A 220 12.25 24.31 -17.92
CA PRO A 220 12.90 25.07 -16.87
C PRO A 220 14.38 24.67 -16.73
N PRO A 221 15.24 25.58 -16.23
CA PRO A 221 16.65 25.27 -16.06
C PRO A 221 16.84 24.20 -14.97
N LEU A 222 17.60 23.16 -15.30
CA LEU A 222 18.04 22.16 -14.32
C LEU A 222 19.21 22.75 -13.51
N PRO A 223 19.30 22.50 -12.18
CA PRO A 223 20.47 22.90 -11.39
C PRO A 223 21.77 22.43 -12.04
N GLY A 224 22.77 23.30 -12.16
CA GLY A 224 23.99 22.99 -12.90
C GLY A 224 24.91 21.95 -12.23
N LYS A 225 25.73 21.28 -13.05
CA LYS A 225 26.82 20.42 -12.57
C LYS A 225 27.90 21.27 -11.91
N TRP A 226 28.42 20.81 -10.77
CA TRP A 226 29.52 21.45 -10.07
C TRP A 226 30.73 20.50 -10.12
N PRO A 227 31.94 20.98 -10.41
CA PRO A 227 33.11 20.11 -10.65
C PRO A 227 33.76 19.58 -9.35
N PHE A 228 33.30 20.02 -8.18
CA PHE A 228 33.83 19.61 -6.87
C PHE A 228 32.74 18.97 -6.00
N LYS A 229 33.17 18.30 -4.91
CA LYS A 229 32.24 17.81 -3.88
C LYS A 229 31.46 18.98 -3.30
N LEU A 230 30.15 18.83 -3.23
CA LEU A 230 29.25 19.87 -2.73
C LEU A 230 29.28 19.90 -1.21
N SER A 231 29.22 21.10 -0.65
CA SER A 231 28.87 21.32 0.76
C SER A 231 27.40 20.99 1.02
N ASP A 232 27.03 20.76 2.28
CA ASP A 232 25.63 20.47 2.67
C ASP A 232 24.67 21.60 2.27
N GLN A 233 25.11 22.85 2.35
CA GLN A 233 24.33 24.01 1.90
C GLN A 233 24.09 23.98 0.39
N GLN A 234 25.10 23.60 -0.41
CA GLN A 234 24.95 23.47 -1.86
C GLN A 234 24.12 22.23 -2.24
N LEU A 235 24.18 21.15 -1.46
CA LEU A 235 23.32 19.98 -1.63
C LEU A 235 21.86 20.31 -1.37
N ASP A 236 21.55 21.05 -0.29
CA ASP A 236 20.18 21.50 -0.03
C ASP A 236 19.68 22.49 -1.09
N ALA A 237 20.54 23.41 -1.56
CA ALA A 237 20.19 24.29 -2.68
C ALA A 237 19.88 23.49 -3.96
N ARG A 238 20.67 22.44 -4.25
CA ARG A 238 20.39 21.54 -5.36
C ARG A 238 19.10 20.76 -5.16
N ARG A 239 18.84 20.23 -3.96
CA ARG A 239 17.58 19.53 -3.61
C ARG A 239 16.36 20.42 -3.92
N ARG A 240 16.35 21.66 -3.43
CA ARG A 240 15.29 22.65 -3.71
C ARG A 240 15.15 22.94 -5.21
N GLY A 241 16.26 23.06 -5.93
CA GLY A 241 16.25 23.28 -7.37
C GLY A 241 15.71 22.08 -8.16
N LEU A 242 15.99 20.85 -7.72
CA LEU A 242 15.43 19.63 -8.31
C LEU A 242 13.93 19.50 -8.03
N GLU A 243 13.48 19.86 -6.83
CA GLU A 243 12.06 19.95 -6.47
C GLU A 243 11.31 20.93 -7.38
N GLN A 244 11.79 22.17 -7.49
CA GLN A 244 11.20 23.18 -8.39
C GLN A 244 11.22 22.76 -9.85
N TYR A 245 12.25 22.04 -10.29
CA TYR A 245 12.33 21.50 -11.64
C TYR A 245 11.23 20.46 -11.86
N LEU A 246 11.09 19.49 -10.95
CA LEU A 246 10.07 18.45 -10.99
C LEU A 246 8.66 19.04 -10.94
N GLU A 247 8.39 19.98 -10.03
CA GLU A 247 7.08 20.67 -9.93
C GLU A 247 6.67 21.30 -11.26
N LYS A 248 7.58 21.99 -11.95
CA LYS A 248 7.31 22.67 -13.22
C LYS A 248 7.13 21.73 -14.40
N ILE A 249 7.85 20.61 -14.47
CA ILE A 249 7.65 19.65 -15.56
C ILE A 249 6.41 18.77 -15.32
N CYS A 250 6.15 18.41 -14.06
CA CYS A 250 5.01 17.60 -13.67
C CYS A 250 3.70 18.40 -13.65
N SER A 251 3.77 19.74 -13.68
CA SER A 251 2.57 20.58 -13.80
C SER A 251 1.95 20.53 -15.19
N VAL A 252 2.69 20.13 -16.23
CA VAL A 252 2.19 20.01 -17.61
C VAL A 252 1.72 18.57 -17.84
N ARG A 253 0.43 18.36 -18.11
CA ARG A 253 -0.19 17.03 -18.11
C ARG A 253 0.51 16.06 -19.08
N VAL A 254 0.70 16.46 -20.34
CA VAL A 254 1.31 15.60 -21.37
C VAL A 254 2.76 15.21 -21.06
N ILE A 255 3.51 16.07 -20.37
CA ILE A 255 4.88 15.77 -19.93
C ILE A 255 4.84 14.82 -18.74
N ALA A 256 3.99 15.12 -17.75
CA ALA A 256 3.85 14.32 -16.54
C ALA A 256 3.35 12.90 -16.82
N GLU A 257 2.48 12.72 -17.81
CA GLU A 257 1.92 11.42 -18.23
C GLU A 257 2.81 10.68 -19.23
N SER A 258 3.91 11.29 -19.68
CA SER A 258 4.83 10.63 -20.60
C SER A 258 5.54 9.44 -19.94
N ASP A 259 5.78 8.40 -20.73
CA ASP A 259 6.53 7.21 -20.30
C ASP A 259 7.89 7.59 -19.70
N ILE A 260 8.52 8.65 -20.19
CA ILE A 260 9.81 9.15 -19.71
C ILE A 260 9.71 9.59 -18.24
N VAL A 261 8.70 10.39 -17.89
CA VAL A 261 8.50 10.85 -16.50
C VAL A 261 8.00 9.72 -15.63
N GLN A 262 7.06 8.91 -16.11
CA GLN A 262 6.53 7.77 -15.36
C GLN A 262 7.63 6.76 -15.02
N HIS A 263 8.48 6.38 -15.98
CA HIS A 263 9.65 5.54 -15.73
C HIS A 263 10.62 6.21 -14.74
N PHE A 264 10.89 7.50 -14.85
CA PHE A 264 11.77 8.18 -13.88
C PHE A 264 11.20 8.21 -12.45
N LEU A 265 9.89 8.35 -12.29
CA LEU A 265 9.24 8.38 -10.97
C LEU A 265 9.04 6.97 -10.41
N MET A 266 8.73 5.99 -11.26
CA MET A 266 8.29 4.65 -10.86
C MET A 266 9.36 3.57 -11.01
N ASP A 267 10.27 3.60 -11.99
CA ASP A 267 11.28 2.54 -12.20
C ASP A 267 12.57 2.81 -11.41
N CYS A 268 12.50 2.63 -10.10
CA CYS A 268 13.66 2.71 -9.19
C CYS A 268 14.23 1.32 -8.91
N ASP A 269 15.50 1.24 -8.49
CA ASP A 269 16.10 -0.02 -8.03
C ASP A 269 15.15 -0.71 -7.03
N PRO A 270 14.74 -1.98 -7.27
CA PRO A 270 13.90 -2.75 -6.35
C PRO A 270 14.47 -2.84 -4.93
N MET A 271 15.80 -2.73 -4.78
CA MET A 271 16.51 -2.74 -3.51
C MET A 271 16.56 -1.37 -2.82
N CYS A 272 16.09 -0.30 -3.48
CA CYS A 272 16.03 1.04 -2.91
C CYS A 272 15.24 1.03 -1.60
N GLU A 273 15.79 1.67 -0.58
CA GLU A 273 15.07 1.87 0.67
C GLU A 273 14.03 2.97 0.53
N VAL A 274 12.83 2.67 1.02
CA VAL A 274 11.67 3.56 1.03
C VAL A 274 11.07 3.60 2.42
N GLU A 275 10.30 4.65 2.69
CA GLU A 275 9.53 4.80 3.91
C GLU A 275 8.04 4.66 3.56
N ILE A 276 7.41 3.59 4.05
CA ILE A 276 5.99 3.30 3.83
C ILE A 276 5.25 3.58 5.13
N ARG A 277 4.13 4.30 5.04
CA ARG A 277 3.25 4.57 6.17
C ARG A 277 2.07 3.60 6.15
N ALA A 278 1.81 2.91 7.26
CA ALA A 278 0.58 2.19 7.51
C ALA A 278 -0.19 2.87 8.63
N LEU A 279 -1.51 2.88 8.59
CA LEU A 279 -2.35 3.52 9.60
C LEU A 279 -2.79 2.49 10.64
N PHE A 280 -2.87 2.90 11.90
CA PHE A 280 -3.68 2.20 12.89
C PHE A 280 -5.18 2.44 12.61
N PRO A 281 -6.09 1.66 13.23
CA PRO A 281 -7.52 1.83 13.05
C PRO A 281 -8.06 3.24 13.37
N ASP A 282 -7.40 3.97 14.29
CA ASP A 282 -7.71 5.35 14.66
C ASP A 282 -7.18 6.39 13.66
N GLY A 283 -6.51 5.96 12.58
CA GLY A 283 -5.90 6.81 11.56
C GLY A 283 -4.49 7.30 11.91
N VAL A 284 -3.92 6.90 13.05
CA VAL A 284 -2.56 7.30 13.43
C VAL A 284 -1.54 6.62 12.51
N PRO A 285 -0.64 7.36 11.85
CA PRO A 285 0.32 6.77 10.93
C PRO A 285 1.51 6.14 11.66
N MET A 286 1.98 5.02 11.13
CA MET A 286 3.22 4.35 11.49
C MET A 286 4.10 4.20 10.26
N SER A 287 5.29 4.78 10.31
CA SER A 287 6.32 4.60 9.28
C SER A 287 7.14 3.32 9.47
N ILE A 288 7.34 2.57 8.40
CA ILE A 288 8.24 1.43 8.30
C ILE A 288 9.23 1.71 7.17
N ARG A 289 10.53 1.67 7.49
CA ARG A 289 11.60 1.75 6.50
C ARG A 289 11.92 0.35 6.01
N THR A 290 11.88 0.15 4.69
CA THR A 290 11.99 -1.17 4.05
C THR A 290 12.47 -1.00 2.62
N ARG A 291 12.72 -2.10 1.92
CA ARG A 291 13.01 -2.09 0.48
C ARG A 291 11.74 -1.88 -0.32
N ARG A 292 11.88 -1.28 -1.51
CA ARG A 292 10.78 -1.04 -2.44
C ARG A 292 10.05 -2.33 -2.81
N SER A 293 10.79 -3.39 -3.13
CA SER A 293 10.25 -4.68 -3.57
C SER A 293 9.66 -5.56 -2.45
N VAL A 294 9.24 -4.97 -1.32
CA VAL A 294 8.76 -5.74 -0.16
C VAL A 294 7.36 -6.29 -0.43
N SER A 295 7.18 -7.60 -0.17
CA SER A 295 5.86 -8.23 -0.17
C SER A 295 5.05 -7.87 1.08
N ALA A 296 3.73 -8.01 1.03
CA ALA A 296 2.87 -7.75 2.18
C ALA A 296 3.21 -8.63 3.40
N SER A 297 3.50 -9.91 3.18
CA SER A 297 3.95 -10.85 4.22
C SER A 297 5.22 -10.38 4.96
N LEU A 298 6.23 -9.94 4.21
CA LEU A 298 7.48 -9.44 4.78
C LEU A 298 7.28 -8.08 5.46
N PHE A 299 6.48 -7.20 4.86
CA PHE A 299 6.14 -5.90 5.45
C PHE A 299 5.39 -6.05 6.77
N PHE A 300 4.41 -6.97 6.83
CA PHE A 300 3.70 -7.29 8.06
C PHE A 300 4.62 -7.87 9.12
N SER A 301 5.57 -8.73 8.75
CA SER A 301 6.59 -9.25 9.67
C SER A 301 7.45 -8.12 10.30
N LEU A 302 7.74 -7.06 9.55
CA LEU A 302 8.42 -5.88 10.08
C LEU A 302 7.54 -5.12 11.08
N ILE A 303 6.24 -5.01 10.81
CA ILE A 303 5.25 -4.41 11.73
C ILE A 303 5.15 -5.25 13.00
N GLN A 304 5.02 -6.58 12.88
CA GLN A 304 4.97 -7.52 14.00
C GLN A 304 6.16 -7.32 14.94
N ARG A 305 7.37 -7.26 14.37
CA ARG A 305 8.60 -7.01 15.14
C ARG A 305 8.61 -5.62 15.78
N LYS A 306 8.16 -4.59 15.06
CA LYS A 306 8.14 -3.21 15.58
C LYS A 306 7.15 -3.05 16.74
N LEU A 307 6.01 -3.74 16.68
CA LEU A 307 4.97 -3.72 17.69
C LEU A 307 5.11 -4.79 18.77
N GLN A 308 6.12 -5.66 18.67
CA GLN A 308 6.34 -6.77 19.60
C GLN A 308 5.10 -7.68 19.74
N MET A 309 4.39 -7.90 18.62
CA MET A 309 3.19 -8.73 18.60
C MET A 309 3.54 -10.21 18.81
N SER A 310 2.79 -10.87 19.68
CA SER A 310 2.81 -12.33 19.79
C SER A 310 2.31 -12.99 18.49
N ARG A 311 2.69 -14.25 18.27
CA ARG A 311 2.24 -15.02 17.10
C ARG A 311 0.70 -15.11 17.02
N GLU A 312 0.07 -15.26 18.17
CA GLU A 312 -1.38 -15.34 18.29
C GLU A 312 -2.06 -14.01 17.91
N VAL A 313 -1.57 -12.86 18.40
CA VAL A 313 -2.09 -11.54 18.01
C VAL A 313 -1.84 -11.23 16.54
N SER A 314 -0.65 -11.58 16.03
CA SER A 314 -0.35 -11.37 14.61
C SER A 314 -1.26 -12.17 13.68
N SER A 315 -1.80 -13.31 14.13
CA SER A 315 -2.77 -14.10 13.35
C SER A 315 -4.16 -13.46 13.28
N ALA A 316 -4.46 -12.49 14.14
CA ALA A 316 -5.76 -11.84 14.22
C ALA A 316 -5.76 -10.41 13.63
N ILE A 317 -4.65 -9.96 13.03
CA ILE A 317 -4.47 -8.64 12.43
C ILE A 317 -3.92 -8.81 11.02
N ALA A 318 -4.41 -8.01 10.09
CA ALA A 318 -3.89 -7.96 8.72
C ALA A 318 -3.76 -6.52 8.22
N ILE A 319 -3.07 -6.38 7.08
CA ILE A 319 -2.97 -5.12 6.34
C ILE A 319 -4.13 -5.04 5.35
N PHE A 320 -4.77 -3.88 5.30
CA PHE A 320 -5.85 -3.58 4.38
C PHE A 320 -5.47 -2.38 3.51
N GLU A 321 -5.94 -2.43 2.27
CA GLU A 321 -5.95 -1.29 1.36
C GLU A 321 -7.33 -0.63 1.42
N VAL A 322 -7.34 0.67 1.67
CA VAL A 322 -8.53 1.54 1.56
C VAL A 322 -8.62 2.04 0.13
N LEU A 323 -9.71 1.71 -0.55
CA LEU A 323 -9.99 2.12 -1.93
C LEU A 323 -10.78 3.44 -1.97
N ASP A 324 -10.84 4.07 -3.14
CA ASP A 324 -11.56 5.34 -3.35
C ASP A 324 -13.07 5.25 -3.03
N THR A 325 -13.66 4.05 -3.14
CA THR A 325 -15.06 3.77 -2.78
C THR A 325 -15.28 3.68 -1.26
N SER A 326 -14.26 3.97 -0.44
CA SER A 326 -14.22 3.73 1.00
C SER A 326 -14.35 2.25 1.41
N PHE A 327 -14.32 1.33 0.44
CA PHE A 327 -14.23 -0.09 0.70
C PHE A 327 -12.80 -0.47 1.07
N GLU A 328 -12.67 -1.43 1.98
CA GLU A 328 -11.38 -1.92 2.46
C GLU A 328 -11.24 -3.39 2.11
N ARG A 329 -10.13 -3.75 1.46
CA ARG A 329 -9.79 -5.15 1.18
C ARG A 329 -8.53 -5.55 1.91
N LYS A 330 -8.43 -6.82 2.31
CA LYS A 330 -7.16 -7.38 2.79
C LYS A 330 -6.13 -7.36 1.66
N VAL A 331 -4.91 -6.93 1.97
CA VAL A 331 -3.77 -7.02 1.05
C VAL A 331 -3.23 -8.45 1.12
N MET A 332 -3.07 -9.09 -0.03
CA MET A 332 -2.59 -10.46 -0.15
C MET A 332 -1.08 -10.54 0.10
N ASP A 333 -0.64 -11.67 0.67
CA ASP A 333 0.73 -11.85 1.15
C ASP A 333 1.83 -11.65 0.11
N SER A 334 1.51 -11.90 -1.16
CA SER A 334 2.40 -11.77 -2.32
C SER A 334 2.40 -10.38 -2.96
N GLU A 335 1.44 -9.51 -2.63
CA GLU A 335 1.32 -8.19 -3.24
C GLU A 335 2.46 -7.26 -2.83
N SER A 336 2.83 -6.35 -3.74
CA SER A 336 3.81 -5.30 -3.49
C SER A 336 3.17 -4.16 -2.71
N VAL A 337 3.56 -4.01 -1.44
CA VAL A 337 3.00 -2.98 -0.55
C VAL A 337 3.37 -1.58 -1.01
N HIS A 338 4.60 -1.42 -1.53
CA HIS A 338 5.06 -0.12 -2.01
C HIS A 338 4.25 0.33 -3.22
N ASP A 339 3.98 -0.57 -4.17
CA ASP A 339 3.21 -0.22 -5.36
C ASP A 339 1.78 0.19 -4.96
N ILE A 340 1.10 -0.57 -4.08
CA ILE A 340 -0.21 -0.18 -3.53
C ILE A 340 -0.13 1.19 -2.85
N TYR A 341 0.90 1.41 -2.03
CA TYR A 341 1.09 2.66 -1.30
C TYR A 341 1.23 3.86 -2.23
N THR A 342 1.97 3.71 -3.34
CA THR A 342 2.25 4.81 -4.27
C THR A 342 1.21 5.01 -5.35
N HIS A 343 0.46 3.99 -5.76
CA HIS A 343 -0.58 4.13 -6.81
C HIS A 343 -1.78 4.97 -6.32
N ASN A 344 -2.18 4.82 -5.06
CA ASN A 344 -3.32 5.54 -4.48
C ASN A 344 -2.93 6.92 -3.91
N TYR A 345 -2.10 7.67 -4.63
CA TYR A 345 -1.58 8.97 -4.16
C TYR A 345 -2.62 10.10 -4.16
N SER A 346 -3.73 9.92 -4.87
CA SER A 346 -4.89 10.82 -4.90
C SER A 346 -5.71 10.80 -3.61
N SER A 347 -5.53 9.80 -2.73
CA SER A 347 -6.30 9.69 -1.49
C SER A 347 -6.04 10.89 -0.57
N ALA A 348 -7.08 11.45 0.04
CA ALA A 348 -6.95 12.52 1.04
C ALA A 348 -6.15 12.10 2.31
N SER A 349 -5.97 10.80 2.53
CA SER A 349 -5.23 10.25 3.65
C SER A 349 -3.71 10.20 3.41
N SER A 350 -2.94 10.23 4.50
CA SER A 350 -1.48 10.08 4.48
C SER A 350 -0.99 8.67 4.07
N SER A 351 -1.92 7.71 4.01
CA SER A 351 -1.72 6.37 3.46
C SER A 351 -3.06 5.73 3.09
N CYS A 352 -3.03 4.82 2.12
CA CYS A 352 -4.13 3.90 1.80
C CYS A 352 -4.01 2.57 2.58
N LEU A 353 -2.91 2.32 3.29
CA LEU A 353 -2.68 1.08 4.04
C LEU A 353 -3.14 1.26 5.49
N VAL A 354 -4.01 0.39 5.97
CA VAL A 354 -4.53 0.39 7.34
C VAL A 354 -4.42 -0.99 7.97
N LEU A 355 -3.98 -1.06 9.22
CA LEU A 355 -4.04 -2.27 10.02
C LEU A 355 -5.46 -2.45 10.54
N ARG A 356 -6.03 -3.64 10.35
CA ARG A 356 -7.32 -4.01 10.93
C ARG A 356 -7.26 -5.40 11.50
N LYS A 357 -8.15 -5.68 12.45
CA LYS A 357 -8.35 -7.03 12.95
C LYS A 357 -9.01 -7.85 11.84
N PHE A 358 -8.54 -9.06 11.66
CA PHE A 358 -9.07 -10.05 10.74
C PHE A 358 -9.37 -11.30 11.54
N ILE A 359 -10.50 -11.22 12.26
CA ILE A 359 -11.02 -12.22 13.19
C ILE A 359 -12.54 -12.00 13.21
N PHE A 360 -13.31 -13.05 12.97
CA PHE A 360 -14.77 -12.95 12.84
C PHE A 360 -15.45 -13.39 14.13
N ASP A 361 -14.96 -14.44 14.77
CA ASP A 361 -15.45 -14.95 16.03
C ASP A 361 -15.18 -14.00 17.19
N THR A 362 -16.27 -13.47 17.74
CA THR A 362 -16.25 -12.58 18.90
C THR A 362 -15.75 -13.25 20.19
N GLU A 363 -15.92 -14.57 20.36
CA GLU A 363 -15.42 -15.27 21.55
C GLU A 363 -13.90 -15.45 21.51
N ARG A 364 -13.34 -15.87 20.37
CA ARG A 364 -11.89 -15.88 20.11
C ARG A 364 -11.30 -14.50 20.31
N GLU A 365 -11.91 -13.45 19.73
CA GLU A 365 -11.48 -12.06 19.94
C GLU A 365 -11.49 -11.68 21.42
N ARG A 366 -12.56 -12.00 22.15
CA ARG A 366 -12.70 -11.72 23.58
C ARG A 366 -11.61 -12.45 24.40
N ALA A 367 -11.32 -13.71 24.07
CA ALA A 367 -10.28 -14.49 24.72
C ALA A 367 -8.88 -13.92 24.46
N LEU A 368 -8.60 -13.42 23.25
CA LEU A 368 -7.35 -12.70 22.97
C LEU A 368 -7.28 -11.38 23.74
N CYS A 369 -8.35 -10.58 23.77
CA CYS A 369 -8.40 -9.32 24.52
C CYS A 369 -8.13 -9.50 26.02
N ARG A 370 -8.51 -10.64 26.62
CA ARG A 370 -8.23 -10.95 28.03
C ARG A 370 -6.76 -11.24 28.30
N ARG A 371 -6.06 -11.81 27.30
CA ARG A 371 -4.66 -12.24 27.40
C ARG A 371 -3.68 -11.16 26.94
N ASP A 372 -4.08 -10.32 25.99
CA ASP A 372 -3.25 -9.25 25.44
C ASP A 372 -3.95 -7.89 25.50
N VAL A 373 -3.41 -7.00 26.34
CA VAL A 373 -3.94 -5.64 26.53
C VAL A 373 -3.73 -4.73 25.32
N HIS A 374 -2.65 -4.92 24.55
CA HIS A 374 -2.39 -4.13 23.35
C HIS A 374 -3.36 -4.49 22.24
N PHE A 375 -3.67 -5.79 22.09
CA PHE A 375 -4.72 -6.25 21.19
C PHE A 375 -6.10 -5.73 21.62
N LYS A 376 -6.41 -5.74 22.92
CA LYS A 376 -7.65 -5.14 23.43
C LYS A 376 -7.77 -3.66 23.03
N HIS A 377 -6.69 -2.89 23.21
CA HIS A 377 -6.64 -1.47 22.83
C HIS A 377 -6.81 -1.28 21.32
N PHE A 378 -6.21 -2.16 20.52
CA PHE A 378 -6.38 -2.19 19.07
C PHE A 378 -7.85 -2.44 18.66
N CYS A 379 -8.50 -3.47 19.23
CA CYS A 379 -9.92 -3.74 19.00
C CYS A 379 -10.81 -2.57 19.40
N TYR A 380 -10.50 -1.92 20.52
CA TYR A 380 -11.23 -0.75 21.01
C TYR A 380 -11.14 0.42 20.01
N ARG A 381 -9.93 0.76 19.55
CA ARG A 381 -9.72 1.80 18.54
C ARG A 381 -10.47 1.50 17.25
N GLN A 382 -10.42 0.25 16.79
CA GLN A 382 -11.15 -0.15 15.60
C GLN A 382 -12.66 -0.04 15.78
N ALA A 383 -13.21 -0.50 16.90
CA ALA A 383 -14.64 -0.38 17.19
C ALA A 383 -15.09 1.09 17.15
N LEU A 384 -14.32 2.00 17.74
CA LEU A 384 -14.60 3.43 17.69
C LEU A 384 -14.56 4.00 16.28
N ALA A 385 -13.53 3.63 15.50
CA ALA A 385 -13.40 4.06 14.11
C ALA A 385 -14.55 3.54 13.26
N ASP A 386 -14.92 2.28 13.40
CA ASP A 386 -15.99 1.65 12.61
C ASP A 386 -17.37 2.21 12.99
N ILE A 387 -17.62 2.54 14.27
CA ILE A 387 -18.83 3.27 14.69
C ILE A 387 -18.84 4.68 14.09
N LYS A 388 -17.71 5.40 14.14
CA LYS A 388 -17.60 6.77 13.61
C LYS A 388 -17.85 6.83 12.10
N HIS A 389 -17.37 5.83 11.36
CA HIS A 389 -17.54 5.74 9.91
C HIS A 389 -18.83 5.01 9.49
N GLY A 390 -19.69 4.61 10.43
CA GLY A 390 -20.98 3.98 10.14
C GLY A 390 -20.90 2.53 9.65
N LYS A 391 -19.73 1.88 9.77
CA LYS A 391 -19.55 0.44 9.46
C LYS A 391 -20.21 -0.44 10.53
N VAL A 392 -20.23 0.03 11.77
CA VAL A 392 -20.96 -0.58 12.87
C VAL A 392 -22.18 0.28 13.17
N VAL A 393 -23.37 -0.27 12.96
CA VAL A 393 -24.64 0.46 13.13
C VAL A 393 -25.00 0.46 14.60
N SER A 394 -25.06 1.66 15.20
CA SER A 394 -25.46 1.78 16.59
C SER A 394 -26.94 2.08 16.77
N ASN A 395 -27.59 1.24 17.57
CA ASN A 395 -29.00 1.39 17.94
C ASN A 395 -29.15 2.30 19.18
N LYS A 396 -28.05 2.73 19.80
CA LYS A 396 -28.00 3.54 21.01
C LYS A 396 -27.90 5.02 20.69
N LYS A 397 -28.44 5.88 21.57
CA LYS A 397 -28.35 7.34 21.42
C LYS A 397 -26.88 7.78 21.52
N ASN A 398 -26.43 8.66 20.62
CA ASN A 398 -25.04 9.13 20.50
C ASN A 398 -24.37 9.59 21.82
N TYR A 399 -25.13 10.13 22.79
CA TYR A 399 -24.56 10.56 24.08
C TYR A 399 -24.11 9.38 24.96
N GLN A 400 -24.79 8.23 24.88
CA GLN A 400 -24.47 7.03 25.67
C GLN A 400 -23.16 6.41 25.20
N LEU A 401 -22.91 6.43 23.88
CA LEU A 401 -21.65 6.00 23.30
C LEU A 401 -20.51 6.95 23.68
N LYS A 402 -20.73 8.27 23.60
CA LYS A 402 -19.71 9.27 24.02
C LYS A 402 -19.30 9.14 25.48
N ALA A 403 -20.22 8.76 26.38
CA ALA A 403 -19.90 8.54 27.79
C ALA A 403 -19.01 7.30 28.02
N LEU A 404 -19.01 6.33 27.10
CA LEU A 404 -18.22 5.11 27.16
C LEU A 404 -16.88 5.22 26.40
N GLN A 405 -16.64 6.33 25.70
CA GLN A 405 -15.42 6.62 24.95
C GLN A 405 -14.28 7.08 25.87
N ASN A 406 -14.00 6.29 26.92
CA ASN A 406 -12.82 6.42 27.78
C ASN A 406 -12.11 5.06 27.88
N GLU A 407 -10.79 5.07 28.06
CA GLU A 407 -9.97 3.86 28.15
C GLU A 407 -10.35 2.99 29.35
N GLU A 408 -10.81 3.59 30.46
CA GLU A 408 -11.28 2.86 31.64
C GLU A 408 -12.51 1.98 31.35
N ASN A 409 -13.28 2.33 30.31
CA ASN A 409 -14.53 1.64 29.94
C ASN A 409 -14.36 0.73 28.70
N MET A 410 -13.12 0.39 28.31
CA MET A 410 -12.84 -0.42 27.12
C MET A 410 -13.64 -1.73 27.07
N ASP A 411 -13.64 -2.51 28.15
CA ASP A 411 -14.33 -3.80 28.19
C ASP A 411 -15.85 -3.61 28.00
N GLN A 412 -16.45 -2.60 28.65
CA GLN A 412 -17.88 -2.30 28.50
C GLN A 412 -18.23 -1.84 27.08
N LEU A 413 -17.41 -0.98 26.47
CA LEU A 413 -17.65 -0.50 25.11
C LEU A 413 -17.52 -1.64 24.10
N LEU A 414 -16.52 -2.50 24.26
CA LEU A 414 -16.31 -3.65 23.37
C LEU A 414 -17.46 -4.65 23.48
N GLU A 415 -17.96 -4.96 24.67
CA GLU A 415 -19.14 -5.82 24.83
C GLU A 415 -20.38 -5.22 24.17
N VAL A 416 -20.57 -3.90 24.27
CA VAL A 416 -21.67 -3.21 23.60
C VAL A 416 -21.48 -3.22 22.08
N ALA A 417 -20.27 -3.03 21.56
CA ALA A 417 -19.96 -3.04 20.14
C ALA A 417 -20.13 -4.45 19.52
N ARG A 418 -19.73 -5.52 20.21
CA ARG A 418 -19.89 -6.92 19.78
C ARG A 418 -21.34 -7.32 19.51
N ALA A 419 -22.29 -6.65 20.16
CA ALA A 419 -23.72 -6.88 19.98
C ALA A 419 -24.35 -6.00 18.88
N MET A 420 -23.58 -5.12 18.23
CA MET A 420 -24.08 -4.23 17.17
C MET A 420 -23.97 -4.86 15.78
N GLU A 421 -24.90 -4.49 14.91
CA GLU A 421 -24.87 -4.88 13.50
C GLU A 421 -23.63 -4.28 12.80
N GLY A 422 -22.99 -5.06 11.93
CA GLY A 422 -21.75 -4.67 11.26
C GLY A 422 -20.46 -4.97 12.05
N TYR A 423 -20.52 -5.27 13.35
CA TYR A 423 -19.32 -5.65 14.11
C TYR A 423 -18.84 -7.04 13.69
N ASN A 424 -17.56 -7.17 13.32
CA ASN A 424 -16.96 -8.39 12.77
C ASN A 424 -17.67 -8.91 11.50
N GLN A 425 -18.27 -8.00 10.73
CA GLN A 425 -18.90 -8.32 9.45
C GLN A 425 -18.18 -7.57 8.33
N VAL A 426 -18.16 -8.18 7.14
CA VAL A 426 -17.63 -7.57 5.92
C VAL A 426 -18.78 -7.46 4.93
N THR A 427 -19.11 -6.23 4.54
CA THR A 427 -20.08 -5.94 3.49
C THR A 427 -19.33 -5.64 2.20
N PHE A 428 -19.41 -6.55 1.24
CA PHE A 428 -18.80 -6.36 -0.07
C PHE A 428 -19.61 -5.38 -0.92
N PRO A 429 -18.96 -4.63 -1.83
CA PRO A 429 -19.66 -3.87 -2.86
C PRO A 429 -20.56 -4.78 -3.72
N PRO A 430 -21.58 -4.22 -4.39
CA PRO A 430 -22.51 -5.01 -5.20
C PRO A 430 -21.78 -5.94 -6.19
N ALA A 431 -22.11 -7.23 -6.16
CA ALA A 431 -21.60 -8.26 -7.06
C ALA A 431 -22.69 -8.72 -8.04
N ILE A 432 -22.30 -9.24 -9.21
CA ILE A 432 -23.25 -9.74 -10.21
C ILE A 432 -23.49 -11.23 -9.95
N PHE A 433 -24.77 -11.59 -9.80
CA PHE A 433 -25.18 -13.00 -9.67
C PHE A 433 -25.30 -13.64 -11.06
N ALA A 434 -24.38 -14.54 -11.40
CA ALA A 434 -24.37 -15.23 -12.67
C ALA A 434 -25.06 -16.61 -12.54
N HIS A 435 -26.38 -16.67 -12.67
CA HIS A 435 -27.06 -17.95 -12.85
C HIS A 435 -27.07 -18.32 -14.34
N ARG A 436 -26.89 -19.63 -14.66
CA ARG A 436 -27.03 -20.18 -16.02
C ARG A 436 -28.16 -19.48 -16.77
N ASN A 437 -27.78 -18.65 -17.75
CA ASN A 437 -28.60 -17.90 -18.71
C ASN A 437 -29.37 -16.65 -18.27
N ARG A 438 -29.16 -16.07 -17.07
CA ARG A 438 -29.69 -14.73 -16.74
C ARG A 438 -28.74 -13.93 -15.84
N ARG A 439 -28.25 -12.80 -16.36
CA ARG A 439 -27.63 -11.72 -15.57
C ARG A 439 -28.76 -10.88 -14.98
N GLU A 440 -29.27 -11.27 -13.82
CA GLU A 440 -30.29 -10.51 -13.09
C GLU A 440 -29.68 -10.02 -11.76
N THR A 441 -29.83 -8.73 -11.46
CA THR A 441 -29.66 -8.18 -10.10
C THR A 441 -30.93 -8.52 -9.32
N VAL A 442 -31.04 -9.74 -8.81
CA VAL A 442 -32.20 -10.16 -8.01
C VAL A 442 -31.95 -9.82 -6.54
N GLU A 443 -32.70 -8.87 -5.98
CA GLU A 443 -32.85 -8.73 -4.52
C GLU A 443 -33.58 -9.96 -3.97
N THR A 444 -32.82 -11.01 -3.66
CA THR A 444 -33.29 -12.12 -2.82
C THR A 444 -32.36 -12.21 -1.62
N SER A 445 -32.86 -11.86 -0.43
CA SER A 445 -32.12 -12.04 0.81
C SER A 445 -31.96 -13.53 1.08
N LEU A 446 -30.73 -14.03 0.97
CA LEU A 446 -30.39 -15.42 1.25
C LEU A 446 -29.44 -15.47 2.45
N LEU A 447 -29.93 -16.03 3.56
CA LEU A 447 -29.12 -16.28 4.74
C LEU A 447 -28.67 -17.75 4.72
N ILE A 448 -27.36 -17.97 4.77
CA ILE A 448 -26.74 -19.31 4.74
C ILE A 448 -25.96 -19.49 6.02
N ASP A 449 -26.23 -20.58 6.73
CA ASP A 449 -25.44 -20.99 7.88
C ASP A 449 -24.08 -21.52 7.41
N TRP A 450 -22.98 -21.10 8.06
CA TRP A 450 -21.63 -21.55 7.74
C TRP A 450 -21.46 -23.07 7.85
N ALA A 451 -22.24 -23.75 8.70
CA ALA A 451 -22.26 -25.21 8.78
C ALA A 451 -22.70 -25.89 7.47
N ARG A 452 -23.39 -25.16 6.60
CA ARG A 452 -23.94 -25.65 5.32
C ARG A 452 -23.04 -25.33 4.14
N VAL A 453 -22.00 -24.49 4.30
CA VAL A 453 -21.02 -24.21 3.26
C VAL A 453 -20.08 -25.42 3.15
N VAL A 454 -19.97 -25.98 1.96
CA VAL A 454 -19.23 -27.23 1.70
C VAL A 454 -17.89 -26.95 1.07
N ASP A 455 -17.85 -26.09 0.05
CA ASP A 455 -16.65 -25.75 -0.70
C ASP A 455 -16.74 -24.32 -1.25
N PHE A 456 -15.61 -23.69 -1.49
CA PHE A 456 -15.52 -22.39 -2.14
C PHE A 456 -14.21 -22.23 -2.90
N ARG A 457 -14.23 -21.40 -3.95
CA ARG A 457 -13.07 -21.17 -4.82
C ARG A 457 -13.18 -19.85 -5.58
N VAL A 458 -12.02 -19.24 -5.79
CA VAL A 458 -11.84 -18.23 -6.84
C VAL A 458 -11.79 -18.96 -8.18
N CYS A 459 -12.57 -18.49 -9.15
CA CYS A 459 -12.62 -19.09 -10.48
C CYS A 459 -11.38 -18.71 -11.30
N GLU A 460 -11.12 -19.46 -12.37
CA GLU A 460 -9.91 -19.28 -13.20
C GLU A 460 -9.80 -17.88 -13.84
N ASP A 461 -10.92 -17.15 -13.95
CA ASP A 461 -10.95 -15.78 -14.44
C ASP A 461 -10.40 -14.74 -13.44
N GLY A 462 -10.17 -15.12 -12.18
CA GLY A 462 -9.71 -14.24 -11.10
C GLY A 462 -10.71 -13.15 -10.68
N ALA A 463 -11.85 -13.05 -11.38
CA ALA A 463 -12.86 -12.01 -11.21
C ALA A 463 -14.21 -12.58 -10.74
N SER A 464 -14.26 -13.89 -10.50
CA SER A 464 -15.45 -14.57 -10.00
C SER A 464 -15.14 -15.43 -8.77
N PHE A 465 -16.06 -15.41 -7.82
CA PHE A 465 -16.05 -16.25 -6.64
C PHE A 465 -17.24 -17.21 -6.69
N SER A 466 -16.99 -18.49 -6.38
CA SER A 466 -18.05 -19.49 -6.31
C SER A 466 -17.97 -20.27 -5.01
N PHE A 467 -19.14 -20.62 -4.47
CA PHE A 467 -19.23 -21.50 -3.32
C PHE A 467 -20.44 -22.42 -3.41
N ASP A 468 -20.28 -23.62 -2.86
CA ASP A 468 -21.26 -24.68 -2.81
C ASP A 468 -21.82 -24.79 -1.39
N TYR A 469 -23.14 -24.82 -1.26
CA TYR A 469 -23.79 -25.01 0.02
C TYR A 469 -24.92 -26.04 -0.05
N GLU A 470 -25.16 -26.72 1.06
CA GLU A 470 -26.24 -27.68 1.21
C GLU A 470 -27.58 -26.94 1.32
N LYS A 471 -28.41 -26.99 0.28
CA LYS A 471 -29.72 -26.32 0.24
C LYS A 471 -30.75 -27.03 1.14
N ASP A 472 -30.62 -28.34 1.27
CA ASP A 472 -31.52 -29.21 2.02
C ASP A 472 -30.69 -30.28 2.72
N VAL A 473 -30.76 -30.27 4.06
CA VAL A 473 -29.95 -31.10 4.97
C VAL A 473 -30.39 -32.57 4.92
N GLU A 474 -31.67 -32.83 4.64
CA GLU A 474 -32.19 -34.20 4.58
C GLU A 474 -31.80 -34.88 3.26
N THR A 475 -31.84 -34.14 2.16
CA THR A 475 -31.54 -34.67 0.82
C THR A 475 -30.07 -34.50 0.40
N ARG A 476 -29.27 -33.80 1.22
CA ARG A 476 -27.89 -33.38 0.91
C ARG A 476 -27.74 -32.69 -0.45
N LYS A 477 -28.79 -31.98 -0.88
CA LYS A 477 -28.81 -31.36 -2.19
C LYS A 477 -27.97 -30.10 -2.19
N LEU A 478 -26.88 -30.11 -2.96
CA LEU A 478 -25.98 -28.97 -3.11
C LEU A 478 -26.54 -27.93 -4.08
N LYS A 479 -26.25 -26.66 -3.81
CA LYS A 479 -26.46 -25.54 -4.73
C LYS A 479 -25.21 -24.68 -4.77
N THR A 480 -24.77 -24.37 -5.99
CA THR A 480 -23.66 -23.46 -6.26
C THR A 480 -24.17 -22.02 -6.38
N ILE A 481 -23.44 -21.09 -5.78
CA ILE A 481 -23.58 -19.65 -5.99
C ILE A 481 -22.35 -19.16 -6.75
N TYR A 482 -22.57 -18.27 -7.72
CA TYR A 482 -21.52 -17.69 -8.56
C TYR A 482 -21.67 -16.17 -8.53
N LEU A 483 -20.61 -15.48 -8.12
CA LEU A 483 -20.55 -14.04 -7.92
C LEU A 483 -19.41 -13.46 -8.74
N GLU A 484 -19.72 -12.60 -9.73
CA GLU A 484 -18.69 -11.81 -10.42
C GLU A 484 -18.40 -10.56 -9.57
N THR A 485 -17.16 -10.41 -9.12
CA THR A 485 -16.70 -9.33 -8.25
C THR A 485 -15.20 -9.09 -8.41
N PRO A 486 -14.72 -7.84 -8.45
CA PRO A 486 -13.28 -7.55 -8.47
C PRO A 486 -12.59 -7.92 -7.14
N PHE A 487 -13.35 -8.36 -6.13
CA PHE A 487 -12.85 -8.73 -4.80
C PHE A 487 -12.93 -10.24 -4.53
N ALA A 488 -12.92 -11.07 -5.57
CA ALA A 488 -13.09 -12.52 -5.45
C ALA A 488 -12.05 -13.17 -4.51
N GLU A 489 -10.79 -12.77 -4.62
CA GLU A 489 -9.71 -13.26 -3.73
C GLU A 489 -9.96 -12.85 -2.28
N TYR A 490 -10.31 -11.59 -2.02
CA TYR A 490 -10.61 -11.13 -0.67
C TYR A 490 -11.85 -11.83 -0.08
N MET A 491 -12.85 -12.12 -0.92
CA MET A 491 -14.02 -12.91 -0.50
C MET A 491 -13.63 -14.34 -0.11
N ALA A 492 -12.73 -14.98 -0.88
CA ALA A 492 -12.19 -16.29 -0.54
C ALA A 492 -11.41 -16.28 0.77
N GLU A 493 -10.60 -15.25 1.03
CA GLU A 493 -9.91 -15.07 2.32
C GLU A 493 -10.87 -14.95 3.50
N CYS A 494 -11.97 -14.20 3.35
CA CYS A 494 -13.01 -14.11 4.38
C CYS A 494 -13.68 -15.48 4.63
N PHE A 495 -14.02 -16.22 3.57
CA PHE A 495 -14.58 -17.57 3.69
C PHE A 495 -13.61 -18.53 4.38
N ALA A 496 -12.32 -18.47 4.02
CA ALA A 496 -11.28 -19.29 4.61
C ALA A 496 -11.10 -19.02 6.11
N GLU A 497 -11.04 -17.76 6.52
CA GLU A 497 -10.90 -17.42 7.94
C GLU A 497 -12.14 -17.81 8.74
N VAL A 498 -13.35 -17.55 8.22
CA VAL A 498 -14.58 -17.96 8.92
C VAL A 498 -14.69 -19.48 9.01
N GLN A 499 -14.35 -20.22 7.95
CA GLN A 499 -14.36 -21.68 7.99
C GLN A 499 -13.30 -22.20 8.96
N PHE A 500 -12.11 -21.60 8.98
CA PHE A 500 -11.05 -21.93 9.94
C PHE A 500 -11.53 -21.73 11.39
N GLU A 501 -12.11 -20.58 11.71
CA GLU A 501 -12.66 -20.28 13.04
C GLU A 501 -13.81 -21.22 13.42
N TYR A 502 -14.69 -21.53 12.47
CA TYR A 502 -15.78 -22.48 12.66
C TYR A 502 -15.26 -23.89 12.94
N GLN A 503 -14.24 -24.35 12.21
CA GLN A 503 -13.61 -25.65 12.43
C GLN A 503 -12.91 -25.71 13.80
N MET A 504 -12.24 -24.63 14.21
CA MET A 504 -11.72 -24.55 15.58
C MET A 504 -12.82 -24.78 16.62
N MET A 505 -14.05 -24.27 16.42
CA MET A 505 -15.15 -24.50 17.35
C MET A 505 -15.76 -25.91 17.30
N LYS A 506 -15.63 -26.61 16.17
CA LYS A 506 -16.31 -27.88 15.90
C LYS A 506 -15.79 -29.02 16.77
N TYR A 507 -14.52 -29.02 17.14
CA TYR A 507 -13.97 -29.99 18.09
C TYR A 507 -13.20 -29.31 19.21
N GLN A 508 -13.57 -29.68 20.43
CA GLN A 508 -13.05 -29.11 21.65
C GLN A 508 -12.25 -30.18 22.37
N VAL A 509 -10.96 -29.91 22.60
CA VAL A 509 -10.07 -30.83 23.31
C VAL A 509 -9.79 -30.24 24.67
N GLU A 510 -10.14 -30.95 25.74
CA GLU A 510 -9.74 -30.62 27.11
C GLU A 510 -8.69 -31.62 27.57
N THR A 511 -7.55 -31.12 28.02
CA THR A 511 -6.52 -31.96 28.62
C THR A 511 -6.55 -31.82 30.14
N GLN A 512 -6.81 -32.92 30.84
CA GLN A 512 -6.83 -32.92 32.30
C GLN A 512 -5.44 -32.59 32.89
N PRO A 513 -5.38 -32.12 34.15
CA PRO A 513 -4.13 -31.61 34.72
C PRO A 513 -2.97 -32.63 34.74
N LEU A 514 -3.25 -33.90 35.05
CA LEU A 514 -2.25 -34.97 35.08
C LEU A 514 -1.62 -35.28 33.70
N PRO A 515 -2.41 -35.59 32.63
CA PRO A 515 -1.84 -35.79 31.31
C PRO A 515 -1.16 -34.51 30.77
N TYR A 516 -1.71 -33.33 31.07
CA TYR A 516 -1.08 -32.06 30.71
C TYR A 516 0.35 -31.96 31.26
N ALA A 517 0.50 -32.17 32.57
CA ALA A 517 1.80 -32.13 33.23
C ALA A 517 2.74 -33.21 32.68
N THR A 518 2.26 -34.42 32.49
CA THR A 518 3.07 -35.55 32.00
C THR A 518 3.62 -35.28 30.59
N ILE A 519 2.81 -34.74 29.69
CA ILE A 519 3.23 -34.35 28.33
C ILE A 519 4.34 -33.31 28.39
N VAL A 520 4.15 -32.25 29.18
CA VAL A 520 5.16 -31.18 29.32
C VAL A 520 6.44 -31.70 29.96
N LEU A 521 6.35 -32.51 31.02
CA LEU A 521 7.51 -33.12 31.66
C LEU A 521 8.31 -34.01 30.72
N HIS A 522 7.64 -34.70 29.79
CA HIS A 522 8.33 -35.51 28.77
C HIS A 522 9.27 -34.63 27.93
N CYS A 523 8.80 -33.45 27.53
CA CYS A 523 9.62 -32.48 26.80
C CYS A 523 10.75 -31.91 27.67
N PHE A 524 10.50 -31.64 28.95
CA PHE A 524 11.53 -31.15 29.89
C PHE A 524 12.62 -32.18 30.18
N LYS A 525 12.31 -33.48 30.13
CA LYS A 525 13.31 -34.54 30.25
C LYS A 525 14.26 -34.54 29.05
N TYR A 526 13.76 -34.20 27.86
CA TYR A 526 14.51 -34.23 26.60
C TYR A 526 14.40 -32.92 25.80
N PRO A 527 14.92 -31.78 26.32
CA PRO A 527 14.62 -30.44 25.79
C PRO A 527 15.17 -30.14 24.39
N ALA A 528 16.14 -30.94 23.91
CA ALA A 528 16.75 -30.80 22.59
C ALA A 528 16.33 -31.91 21.61
N LYS A 529 15.37 -32.75 21.99
CA LYS A 529 14.86 -33.85 21.18
C LYS A 529 13.36 -33.65 20.96
N GLY A 530 12.86 -34.15 19.83
CA GLY A 530 11.43 -34.33 19.64
C GLY A 530 10.96 -35.52 20.47
N VAL A 531 9.77 -35.42 21.06
CA VAL A 531 9.14 -36.52 21.79
C VAL A 531 7.83 -36.93 21.14
N LEU A 532 7.41 -38.18 21.38
CA LEU A 532 6.11 -38.70 20.95
C LEU A 532 5.45 -39.43 22.11
N GLY A 533 4.12 -39.35 22.20
CA GLY A 533 3.37 -40.24 23.06
C GLY A 533 1.90 -40.40 22.70
N LEU A 534 1.23 -41.32 23.38
CA LEU A 534 -0.17 -41.68 23.13
C LEU A 534 -1.11 -40.95 24.08
N LEU A 535 -2.29 -40.59 23.61
CA LEU A 535 -3.33 -39.91 24.38
C LEU A 535 -4.46 -40.88 24.72
N ILE A 536 -4.84 -40.91 25.99
CA ILE A 536 -5.95 -41.71 26.51
C ILE A 536 -7.04 -40.73 26.95
N GLY A 537 -8.28 -41.01 26.58
CA GLY A 537 -9.38 -40.11 26.85
C GLY A 537 -10.74 -40.67 26.50
N ASN A 538 -11.73 -39.79 26.59
CA ASN A 538 -13.10 -40.06 26.20
C ASN A 538 -13.51 -39.09 25.11
N LYS A 539 -14.23 -39.61 24.11
CA LYS A 539 -14.82 -38.81 23.03
C LYS A 539 -16.34 -38.82 23.19
N LYS A 540 -16.93 -37.63 23.31
CA LYS A 540 -18.39 -37.45 23.39
C LYS A 540 -18.77 -36.30 22.45
N ASP A 541 -19.54 -36.63 21.41
CA ASP A 541 -19.92 -35.69 20.37
C ASP A 541 -18.68 -35.01 19.75
N SER A 542 -18.62 -33.69 19.87
CA SER A 542 -17.52 -32.81 19.45
C SER A 542 -16.45 -32.58 20.53
N MET A 543 -16.62 -33.15 21.72
CA MET A 543 -15.74 -32.96 22.86
C MET A 543 -14.82 -34.16 23.06
N ILE A 544 -13.52 -33.91 23.18
CA ILE A 544 -12.52 -34.91 23.53
C ILE A 544 -11.87 -34.49 24.85
N THR A 545 -12.03 -35.33 25.88
CA THR A 545 -11.38 -35.11 27.17
C THR A 545 -10.22 -36.10 27.28
N VAL A 546 -8.99 -35.59 27.27
CA VAL A 546 -7.77 -36.37 27.52
C VAL A 546 -7.63 -36.56 29.03
N THR A 547 -7.77 -37.81 29.48
CA THR A 547 -7.74 -38.21 30.89
C THR A 547 -6.42 -38.89 31.28
N GLY A 548 -5.61 -39.29 30.31
CA GLY A 548 -4.29 -39.87 30.53
C GLY A 548 -3.41 -39.78 29.28
N CYS A 549 -2.13 -40.09 29.44
CA CYS A 549 -1.21 -40.18 28.32
C CYS A 549 -0.10 -41.19 28.63
N VAL A 550 0.57 -41.69 27.60
CA VAL A 550 1.70 -42.61 27.71
C VAL A 550 2.87 -42.06 26.90
N PRO A 551 3.98 -41.65 27.54
CA PRO A 551 5.22 -41.29 26.85
C PRO A 551 5.82 -42.50 26.11
N ILE A 552 6.16 -42.34 24.83
CA ILE A 552 6.60 -43.47 23.99
C ILE A 552 8.08 -43.34 23.62
N CYS A 553 8.46 -42.27 22.92
CA CYS A 553 9.83 -42.12 22.43
C CYS A 553 10.33 -40.69 22.59
N HIS A 554 11.64 -40.56 22.59
CA HIS A 554 12.35 -39.29 22.73
C HIS A 554 13.39 -39.10 21.61
N GLU A 555 13.05 -39.53 20.39
CA GLU A 555 13.87 -39.37 19.20
C GLU A 555 13.09 -38.72 18.06
N SER A 556 13.78 -37.98 17.19
CA SER A 556 13.18 -37.31 16.03
C SER A 556 12.70 -38.27 14.94
N THR A 557 13.26 -39.49 14.91
CA THR A 557 12.98 -40.53 13.91
C THR A 557 12.81 -41.87 14.62
N PRO A 558 11.72 -42.07 15.36
CA PRO A 558 11.52 -43.28 16.15
C PRO A 558 11.43 -44.53 15.28
N LEU A 559 11.93 -45.65 15.80
CA LEU A 559 11.86 -46.94 15.13
C LEU A 559 10.42 -47.44 15.08
N ALA A 560 9.96 -47.79 13.87
CA ALA A 560 8.59 -48.27 13.66
C ALA A 560 8.19 -49.48 14.55
N PRO A 561 9.06 -50.50 14.76
CA PRO A 561 8.71 -51.62 15.63
C PRO A 561 8.41 -51.22 17.08
N SER A 562 9.16 -50.25 17.62
CA SER A 562 8.95 -49.74 18.99
C SER A 562 7.60 -49.04 19.10
N LEU A 563 7.24 -48.21 18.12
CA LEU A 563 5.94 -47.53 18.07
C LEU A 563 4.78 -48.52 17.92
N GLU A 564 4.92 -49.52 17.05
CA GLU A 564 3.91 -50.55 16.85
C GLU A 564 3.67 -51.34 18.13
N LEU A 565 4.73 -51.84 18.77
CA LEU A 565 4.63 -52.59 20.02
C LEU A 565 3.99 -51.75 21.13
N ALA A 566 4.44 -50.52 21.33
CA ALA A 566 3.90 -49.64 22.35
C ALA A 566 2.41 -49.36 22.11
N THR A 567 2.03 -49.08 20.86
CA THR A 567 0.64 -48.83 20.48
C THR A 567 -0.23 -50.06 20.68
N THR A 568 0.25 -51.25 20.31
CA THR A 568 -0.46 -52.51 20.54
C THR A 568 -0.68 -52.77 22.03
N ILE A 569 0.34 -52.58 22.88
CA ILE A 569 0.23 -52.79 24.33
C ILE A 569 -0.75 -51.79 24.96
N VAL A 570 -0.64 -50.51 24.60
CA VAL A 570 -1.52 -49.46 25.14
C VAL A 570 -2.96 -49.64 24.64
N HIS A 571 -3.16 -49.97 23.37
CA HIS A 571 -4.48 -50.26 22.82
C HIS A 571 -5.10 -51.51 23.46
N ALA A 572 -4.32 -52.58 23.72
CA ALA A 572 -4.83 -53.77 24.40
C ALA A 572 -5.35 -53.46 25.82
N LYS A 573 -4.76 -52.47 26.50
CA LYS A 573 -5.18 -52.04 27.84
C LYS A 573 -6.33 -51.03 27.84
N HIS A 574 -6.37 -50.10 26.88
CA HIS A 574 -7.29 -48.96 26.89
C HIS A 574 -8.37 -49.00 25.80
N GLY A 575 -8.26 -49.90 24.83
CA GLY A 575 -9.22 -50.09 23.73
C GLY A 575 -9.53 -48.77 23.01
N ASN A 576 -10.83 -48.47 22.93
CA ASN A 576 -11.36 -47.28 22.27
C ASN A 576 -11.11 -45.96 23.04
N SER A 577 -10.58 -46.03 24.27
CA SER A 577 -10.12 -44.83 24.99
C SER A 577 -8.78 -44.30 24.48
N LEU A 578 -8.14 -44.97 23.52
CA LEU A 578 -6.98 -44.41 22.82
C LEU A 578 -7.46 -43.35 21.80
N VAL A 579 -7.28 -42.07 22.12
CA VAL A 579 -7.90 -40.95 21.40
C VAL A 579 -6.95 -40.18 20.49
N GLY A 580 -5.63 -40.38 20.59
CA GLY A 580 -4.70 -39.60 19.78
C GLY A 580 -3.23 -39.78 20.12
N VAL A 581 -2.43 -38.85 19.60
CA VAL A 581 -0.98 -38.79 19.75
C VAL A 581 -0.59 -37.37 20.15
N TYR A 582 0.36 -37.22 21.07
CA TYR A 582 1.03 -35.94 21.28
C TYR A 582 2.46 -36.00 20.75
N PHE A 583 2.99 -34.85 20.35
CA PHE A 583 4.35 -34.75 19.85
C PHE A 583 4.99 -33.39 20.17
N SER A 584 6.31 -33.35 20.15
CA SER A 584 7.09 -32.12 20.05
C SER A 584 8.14 -32.25 18.95
N ASN A 585 8.44 -31.15 18.27
CA ASN A 585 9.52 -31.12 17.29
C ASN A 585 10.88 -30.85 17.96
N PRO A 586 12.02 -31.24 17.37
CA PRO A 586 13.34 -30.85 17.90
C PRO A 586 13.60 -29.34 17.75
N GLY A 587 13.04 -28.71 16.72
CA GLY A 587 13.13 -27.28 16.50
C GLY A 587 12.19 -26.49 17.41
N CYS A 588 12.72 -25.49 18.11
CA CYS A 588 11.93 -24.64 19.01
C CYS A 588 10.82 -23.83 18.29
N ARG A 589 10.99 -23.58 16.98
CA ARG A 589 10.06 -22.81 16.13
C ARG A 589 9.61 -23.55 14.87
N ASP A 590 9.76 -24.88 14.84
CA ASP A 590 9.34 -25.67 13.68
C ASP A 590 7.81 -25.87 13.72
N PRO A 591 7.04 -25.24 12.81
CA PRO A 591 5.59 -25.32 12.82
C PRO A 591 5.04 -26.54 12.07
N SER A 592 5.91 -27.44 11.57
CA SER A 592 5.50 -28.57 10.77
C SER A 592 4.94 -29.70 11.63
N LEU A 593 3.88 -30.35 11.14
CA LEU A 593 3.37 -31.56 11.79
C LEU A 593 4.37 -32.70 11.62
N ASN A 594 4.65 -33.40 12.71
CA ASN A 594 5.59 -34.53 12.67
C ASN A 594 5.02 -35.69 11.82
N PRO A 595 5.72 -36.15 10.76
CA PRO A 595 5.21 -37.19 9.87
C PRO A 595 4.98 -38.56 10.54
N TYR A 596 5.67 -38.84 11.64
CA TYR A 596 5.46 -40.07 12.41
C TYR A 596 4.24 -39.94 13.31
N ALA A 597 4.02 -38.77 13.91
CA ALA A 597 2.83 -38.49 14.72
C ALA A 597 1.55 -38.60 13.88
N THR A 598 1.53 -37.98 12.69
CA THR A 598 0.38 -38.02 11.78
C THR A 598 0.06 -39.45 11.33
N ARG A 599 1.07 -40.22 10.89
CA ARG A 599 0.90 -41.64 10.51
C ARG A 599 0.43 -42.50 11.67
N LEU A 600 0.91 -42.25 12.88
CA LEU A 600 0.51 -42.99 14.06
C LEU A 600 -0.94 -42.69 14.43
N ALA A 601 -1.35 -41.41 14.39
CA ALA A 601 -2.73 -41.01 14.62
C ALA A 601 -3.69 -41.61 13.57
N ASP A 602 -3.25 -41.73 12.31
CA ASP A 602 -4.01 -42.42 11.26
C ASP A 602 -4.23 -43.90 11.59
N ARG A 603 -3.19 -44.59 12.05
CA ARG A 603 -3.31 -45.99 12.49
C ARG A 603 -4.23 -46.13 13.69
N ILE A 604 -4.12 -45.24 14.68
CA ILE A 604 -5.02 -45.22 15.83
C ILE A 604 -6.47 -45.07 15.37
N SER A 605 -6.72 -44.15 14.42
CA SER A 605 -8.07 -43.91 13.91
C SER A 605 -8.69 -45.16 13.28
N VAL A 606 -7.88 -45.92 12.54
CA VAL A 606 -8.29 -47.19 11.93
C VAL A 606 -8.58 -48.25 12.99
N VAL A 607 -7.69 -48.40 13.98
CA VAL A 607 -7.78 -49.47 14.99
C VAL A 607 -8.90 -49.22 16.01
N THR A 608 -9.17 -47.96 16.36
CA THR A 608 -10.24 -47.60 17.31
C THR A 608 -11.57 -47.31 16.63
N ASN A 609 -11.60 -47.29 15.28
CA ASN A 609 -12.74 -46.89 14.47
C ASN A 609 -13.31 -45.52 14.90
N SER A 610 -12.43 -44.59 15.25
CA SER A 610 -12.77 -43.25 15.74
C SER A 610 -11.67 -42.25 15.34
N PRO A 611 -12.00 -41.05 14.81
CA PRO A 611 -10.98 -40.08 14.43
C PRO A 611 -10.09 -39.70 15.62
N ALA A 612 -8.79 -39.92 15.46
CA ALA A 612 -7.76 -39.56 16.42
C ALA A 612 -7.41 -38.07 16.33
N ILE A 613 -6.92 -37.50 17.44
CA ILE A 613 -6.37 -36.15 17.50
C ILE A 613 -4.85 -36.16 17.57
N LEU A 614 -4.25 -35.03 17.19
CA LEU A 614 -2.87 -34.70 17.52
C LEU A 614 -2.85 -33.62 18.59
N ILE A 615 -1.82 -33.63 19.45
CA ILE A 615 -1.50 -32.51 20.34
C ILE A 615 -0.03 -32.15 20.14
N GLU A 616 0.25 -30.97 19.60
CA GLU A 616 1.59 -30.42 19.52
C GLU A 616 1.95 -29.69 20.82
N VAL A 617 3.17 -29.88 21.30
CA VAL A 617 3.74 -29.08 22.40
C VAL A 617 4.48 -27.86 21.84
N MET A 618 4.07 -26.66 22.26
CA MET A 618 4.70 -25.40 21.89
C MET A 618 6.06 -25.23 22.56
N ASN A 619 7.11 -25.67 21.89
CA ASN A 619 8.47 -25.62 22.40
C ASN A 619 8.96 -24.21 22.74
N GLU A 620 8.50 -23.18 22.02
CA GLU A 620 8.84 -21.78 22.30
C GLU A 620 8.33 -21.27 23.66
N ARG A 621 7.37 -21.99 24.26
CA ARG A 621 6.78 -21.69 25.56
C ARG A 621 7.28 -22.61 26.68
N LEU A 622 8.23 -23.51 26.40
CA LEU A 622 8.84 -24.40 27.40
C LEU A 622 9.85 -23.62 28.27
N ALA A 623 9.34 -22.97 29.31
CA ALA A 623 10.14 -22.30 30.35
C ALA A 623 9.81 -22.85 31.75
N SER A 624 10.68 -22.63 32.74
CA SER A 624 10.35 -22.93 34.14
C SER A 624 9.16 -22.14 34.63
N GLU A 625 8.97 -20.94 34.09
CA GLU A 625 7.85 -20.08 34.37
C GLU A 625 6.65 -20.47 33.49
N CYS A 626 5.54 -20.84 34.13
CA CYS A 626 4.33 -21.30 33.46
C CYS A 626 3.29 -20.18 33.47
N TYR A 627 3.32 -19.31 32.46
CA TYR A 627 2.37 -18.19 32.34
C TYR A 627 1.26 -18.44 31.29
N GLU A 628 1.49 -19.39 30.39
CA GLU A 628 0.63 -19.60 29.22
C GLU A 628 0.49 -21.09 28.92
N ASP A 629 -0.60 -21.42 28.23
CA ASP A 629 -0.83 -22.75 27.68
C ASP A 629 0.25 -23.14 26.66
N ARG A 630 0.54 -24.44 26.60
CA ARG A 630 1.65 -25.08 25.88
C ARG A 630 1.20 -26.13 24.88
N LEU A 631 -0.10 -26.42 24.78
CA LEU A 631 -0.63 -27.47 23.92
C LEU A 631 -1.47 -26.88 22.78
N ILE A 632 -1.28 -27.40 21.56
CA ILE A 632 -2.14 -27.09 20.40
C ILE A 632 -2.73 -28.41 19.90
N PRO A 633 -4.05 -28.64 20.05
CA PRO A 633 -4.69 -29.80 19.49
C PRO A 633 -4.97 -29.61 18.00
N PHE A 634 -4.91 -30.69 17.23
CA PHE A 634 -5.30 -30.77 15.83
C PHE A 634 -6.24 -31.94 15.62
N GLU A 635 -7.14 -31.78 14.67
CA GLU A 635 -8.01 -32.82 14.17
C GLU A 635 -7.74 -33.13 12.69
N LYS A 636 -8.15 -34.32 12.25
CA LYS A 636 -8.05 -34.70 10.85
C LYS A 636 -9.35 -34.36 10.11
N ASP A 637 -9.24 -33.51 9.10
CA ASP A 637 -10.30 -33.10 8.18
C ASP A 637 -9.94 -33.56 6.76
N GLY A 638 -10.55 -34.67 6.33
CA GLY A 638 -10.16 -35.37 5.10
C GLY A 638 -8.73 -35.92 5.20
N ASP A 639 -7.86 -35.51 4.27
CA ASP A 639 -6.43 -35.86 4.26
C ASP A 639 -5.54 -34.82 4.97
N THR A 640 -6.13 -33.72 5.45
CA THR A 640 -5.41 -32.61 6.07
C THR A 640 -5.63 -32.55 7.58
N TRP A 641 -4.65 -32.03 8.31
CA TRP A 641 -4.76 -31.80 9.76
C TRP A 641 -4.99 -30.31 10.02
N LYS A 642 -5.98 -30.00 10.85
CA LYS A 642 -6.40 -28.62 11.16
C LYS A 642 -6.43 -28.37 12.66
N PRO A 643 -6.05 -27.17 13.14
CA PRO A 643 -6.12 -26.83 14.57
C PRO A 643 -7.54 -26.99 15.14
N ALA A 644 -7.65 -27.53 16.35
CA ALA A 644 -8.89 -27.66 17.11
C ALA A 644 -8.89 -26.70 18.32
N LYS A 645 -10.05 -26.42 18.91
CA LYS A 645 -10.13 -25.57 20.11
C LYS A 645 -9.62 -26.31 21.34
N ASN A 646 -8.59 -25.77 21.99
CA ASN A 646 -8.14 -26.24 23.29
C ASN A 646 -8.99 -25.62 24.41
N ILE A 647 -9.55 -26.45 25.28
CA ILE A 647 -10.18 -26.03 26.54
C ILE A 647 -9.12 -26.14 27.63
N PHE A 648 -8.66 -24.97 28.08
CA PHE A 648 -7.62 -24.85 29.09
C PHE A 648 -8.12 -24.04 30.30
N ASN A 649 -8.25 -24.71 31.45
CA ASN A 649 -8.61 -24.09 32.72
C ASN A 649 -7.34 -23.64 33.45
N GLY A 650 -6.82 -22.48 33.06
CA GLY A 650 -5.38 -22.22 33.08
C GLY A 650 -4.69 -21.80 34.38
N SER A 651 -5.34 -21.20 35.40
CA SER A 651 -4.57 -20.70 36.56
C SER A 651 -3.99 -21.85 37.40
N ASN A 652 -4.83 -22.79 37.83
CA ASN A 652 -4.40 -23.85 38.75
C ASN A 652 -3.46 -24.86 38.08
N ILE A 653 -3.68 -25.16 36.79
CA ILE A 653 -2.86 -26.11 36.03
C ILE A 653 -1.45 -25.56 35.83
N LEU A 654 -1.31 -24.26 35.53
CA LEU A 654 -0.01 -23.64 35.30
C LEU A 654 0.80 -23.49 36.59
N GLU A 655 0.16 -23.10 37.70
CA GLU A 655 0.81 -23.04 39.02
C GLU A 655 1.34 -24.43 39.41
N GLY A 656 0.47 -25.44 39.36
CA GLY A 656 0.87 -26.82 39.68
C GLY A 656 1.99 -27.31 38.78
N LEU A 657 1.91 -27.06 37.47
CA LEU A 657 2.95 -27.44 36.53
C LEU A 657 4.29 -26.80 36.89
N GLN A 658 4.30 -25.52 37.23
CA GLN A 658 5.51 -24.82 37.67
C GLN A 658 6.11 -25.47 38.92
N ALA A 659 5.29 -25.79 39.92
CA ALA A 659 5.74 -26.48 41.12
C ALA A 659 6.35 -27.86 40.81
N VAL A 660 5.72 -28.63 39.92
CA VAL A 660 6.20 -29.96 39.48
C VAL A 660 7.51 -29.88 38.69
N ILE A 661 7.67 -28.86 37.83
CA ILE A 661 8.92 -28.59 37.10
C ILE A 661 10.04 -28.20 38.07
N ASN A 662 9.73 -27.31 39.03
CA ASN A 662 10.69 -26.86 40.06
C ASN A 662 11.13 -28.01 40.98
N ALA A 663 10.22 -28.94 41.28
CA ALA A 663 10.51 -30.19 41.99
C ALA A 663 11.31 -31.21 41.14
N LYS A 664 11.59 -30.89 39.87
CA LYS A 664 12.36 -31.70 38.92
C LYS A 664 11.77 -33.09 38.68
N LEU A 665 10.46 -33.23 38.79
CA LEU A 665 9.77 -34.51 38.62
C LEU A 665 9.88 -35.08 37.19
N TYR A 666 10.24 -34.26 36.19
CA TYR A 666 10.54 -34.72 34.83
C TYR A 666 11.70 -35.73 34.77
N ARG A 667 12.60 -35.74 35.77
CA ARG A 667 13.71 -36.70 35.84
C ARG A 667 13.24 -38.13 36.12
N ASP A 668 12.12 -38.26 36.82
CA ASP A 668 11.51 -39.56 37.19
C ASP A 668 10.61 -40.11 36.08
N LEU A 669 10.33 -39.32 35.04
CA LEU A 669 9.45 -39.73 33.93
C LEU A 669 10.11 -40.85 33.12
N ILE A 670 9.35 -41.90 32.84
CA ILE A 670 9.77 -43.04 32.03
C ILE A 670 8.97 -43.05 30.74
N ASP A 671 9.64 -43.10 29.60
CA ASP A 671 8.99 -43.40 28.32
C ASP A 671 9.10 -44.89 27.96
N PHE A 672 8.40 -45.30 26.90
CA PHE A 672 8.41 -46.69 26.47
C PHE A 672 9.80 -47.15 26.00
N GLU A 673 10.61 -46.29 25.38
CA GLU A 673 12.00 -46.63 25.03
C GLU A 673 12.84 -46.97 26.27
N ASN A 674 12.71 -46.19 27.36
CA ASN A 674 13.36 -46.52 28.64
C ASN A 674 12.86 -47.85 29.23
N HIS A 675 11.61 -48.23 28.96
CA HIS A 675 11.06 -49.53 29.36
C HIS A 675 11.60 -50.68 28.50
N LEU A 676 11.86 -50.46 27.21
CA LEU A 676 12.54 -51.44 26.38
C LEU A 676 13.97 -51.70 26.85
N ASP A 677 14.67 -50.66 27.30
CA ASP A 677 16.02 -50.79 27.88
C ASP A 677 16.01 -51.52 29.24
N ASN A 678 15.00 -51.26 30.07
CA ASN A 678 14.80 -51.94 31.33
C ASN A 678 13.30 -52.20 31.60
N PRO A 679 12.81 -53.45 31.44
CA PRO A 679 11.40 -53.80 31.60
C PRO A 679 10.81 -53.55 32.99
N GLU A 680 11.62 -53.32 34.02
CA GLU A 680 11.12 -52.94 35.36
C GLU A 680 10.63 -51.48 35.41
N ASN A 681 11.01 -50.65 34.44
CA ASN A 681 10.62 -49.25 34.39
C ASN A 681 9.12 -49.12 34.05
N ASP A 682 8.36 -48.41 34.87
CA ASP A 682 6.92 -48.18 34.67
C ASP A 682 6.66 -47.03 33.67
N PHE A 683 6.52 -47.36 32.39
CA PHE A 683 6.19 -46.39 31.34
C PHE A 683 4.75 -45.84 31.42
N TYR A 684 3.86 -46.42 32.24
CA TYR A 684 2.58 -45.79 32.57
C TYR A 684 2.72 -44.68 33.62
N ASN A 685 3.92 -44.53 34.22
CA ASN A 685 4.23 -43.48 35.17
C ASN A 685 3.26 -43.43 36.37
N THR A 686 2.83 -44.58 36.88
CA THR A 686 1.80 -44.70 37.92
C THR A 686 2.25 -44.03 39.23
N ILE A 687 3.52 -44.21 39.60
CA ILE A 687 4.11 -43.60 40.81
C ILE A 687 4.32 -42.11 40.60
N LEU A 688 4.89 -41.71 39.45
CA LEU A 688 5.10 -40.31 39.10
C LEU A 688 3.77 -39.54 39.07
N GLY A 689 2.71 -40.11 38.49
CA GLY A 689 1.41 -39.49 38.44
C GLY A 689 0.82 -39.22 39.83
N LYS A 690 1.03 -40.14 40.78
CA LYS A 690 0.69 -39.89 42.20
C LYS A 690 1.49 -38.74 42.80
N LYS A 691 2.79 -38.62 42.49
CA LYS A 691 3.62 -37.49 42.95
C LYS A 691 3.14 -36.16 42.37
N ILE A 692 2.79 -36.12 41.08
CA ILE A 692 2.24 -34.93 40.41
C ILE A 692 0.95 -34.49 41.10
N LEU A 693 0.02 -35.41 41.34
CA LEU A 693 -1.25 -35.14 42.05
C LEU A 693 -1.09 -34.80 43.54
N GLN A 694 0.08 -35.06 44.14
CA GLN A 694 0.36 -34.70 45.53
C GLN A 694 0.76 -33.23 45.70
N VAL A 695 1.20 -32.56 44.63
CA VAL A 695 1.45 -31.12 44.65
C VAL A 695 0.11 -30.40 44.84
N SER A 696 0.03 -29.55 45.87
CA SER A 696 -1.23 -28.96 46.37
C SER A 696 -2.06 -28.26 45.29
N GLU A 697 -1.41 -27.70 44.29
CA GLU A 697 -2.00 -26.95 43.18
C GLU A 697 -2.69 -27.86 42.15
N PHE A 698 -2.38 -29.17 42.14
CA PHE A 698 -3.08 -30.18 41.31
C PHE A 698 -4.27 -30.85 42.02
N ARG A 699 -4.56 -30.46 43.28
CA ARG A 699 -5.69 -31.00 44.08
C ARG A 699 -6.92 -30.10 44.12
N ALA A 700 -6.80 -28.86 43.63
CA ALA A 700 -7.83 -27.82 43.65
C ALA A 700 -8.50 -27.70 42.28
#